data_AF-A0A367KBP0-F1
#
_entry.id   AF-A0A367KBP0-F1
#
_cell.length_a   1.000
_cell.length_b   1.000
_cell.length_c   1.000
_cell.angle_alpha   90.00
_cell.angle_beta   90.00
_cell.angle_gamma   90.00
#
_symmetry.space_group_name_H-M   'P 1'
#
loop_
_entity.id
_entity.type
_entity.pdbx_description
1 polymer ?
#
loop_
_entity_poly.entity_id
_entity_poly.type
_entity_poly.pdbx_seq_one_letter_code
_entity_poly.pdbx_strand_id
1 'polypeptide(L)'
;MKKWIFIFLFYFTNIIAQQEQQRVINSFDISIQQEKANELTETLIETDSIATSCSSCISLLQILKKMSVFSEAFLISTLTKMCKRTNKVDDDVCEGVIREQAPIIRKVIPTMDISGRDGHLACAAILNSCPYPEVEQWNITFPKPKPELKQEPIKSNGQTFTVLQLSDWHIDLDYQAGAEAKCTKPICCRPAYTDYTNITKRASMWGEYGCDTPLSLIESMLRFISTAEPDIKFGILTGDIPPHEVWSTLPFIKTKLIQDETYRILHDYFDSPLLVNSMLYPAVGNHESAPTNNFPLRHSTIPFEKKFLDLKWLYRALSKNWQGWLSPLSHPSVEENTGSYSARPIRGLKLISLNTNFCYTLNWWLYQQPVDKDPNGIFAWLINELQDAEDNGERVWIIGHIAPGDNTCFHDYSNYYSQIIERYSHIISAQFFGHTHKDELSIFYKNGKEQTAENAISVGYIGPSITPFLNLNPGFRVYKVDTKTFEIIDSITYSADLYKATDLNNEPNWHVEYSAREAYSSSRARLASSTSPLTPAWWHNVTVDMEDDDTDTFEKYRRFTTKSSPIARECDDECKRKAICNIRAGNSEHRCDYDSDVFEPEQKRQKTEMHLCEHTMATNMEIAVSYPASKFEADNTITNPKVLEKYQLAADVVNVTLPLVLERAQVGVSVCDLCQYGDDLINKYTENMFKSADRGVAVPTCVSLNNYIQYFSPLAENDVYLKAGDVVKVELGVHIDGYIATAAHTIVVTENKQQPVTGKAADVICATYFAYEAACRMLRPGVKASEITRVITEIAAYFRCQPVEGTFSSPMKRFVLRAGKDIENRFLDDLIVSELEKYDFEIEANQVYQMNIVLTTGDGQVKNTDFKPFVYQRDVNKTYQLKMKSARLAYAEVNANHTVFPFATRALSSNASRLGLQSLLQHELVTAHPVMRSKLNSDVVAQFKGTVLVNADGPTRTTRSWPLPYVHSQYCIPQPTTAAAVLSTPPIREIRQPKPLPAADVEFGARRIEKEDVEMDME
;
A
#
# COMPACT_ATOMS: atom_id res chain seq x y z
N MET A 1 0.97 19.73 0.51
CA MET A 1 1.31 18.94 1.71
C MET A 1 2.17 19.65 2.76
N LYS A 2 3.05 20.61 2.40
CA LYS A 2 3.91 21.36 3.37
C LYS A 2 3.20 22.22 4.41
N LYS A 3 1.93 22.61 4.20
CA LYS A 3 1.10 23.33 5.19
C LYS A 3 0.33 22.42 6.16
N TRP A 4 0.40 21.10 5.99
CA TRP A 4 -0.45 20.15 6.72
C TRP A 4 0.31 19.34 7.78
N ILE A 5 1.64 19.49 7.84
CA ILE A 5 2.49 18.91 8.90
C ILE A 5 2.62 19.89 10.10
N PHE A 6 2.03 21.08 9.98
CA PHE A 6 2.21 22.25 10.83
C PHE A 6 1.52 22.26 12.20
N ILE A 7 1.00 21.13 12.70
CA ILE A 7 0.09 21.17 13.85
C ILE A 7 0.43 20.18 14.96
N PHE A 8 1.68 19.70 14.99
CA PHE A 8 2.03 18.54 15.82
C PHE A 8 2.99 18.80 16.99
N LEU A 9 3.33 20.03 17.35
CA LEU A 9 4.39 20.28 18.37
C LEU A 9 3.90 21.21 19.50
N PHE A 10 4.66 21.61 20.56
CA PHE A 10 4.27 22.52 21.71
C PHE A 10 4.71 21.99 23.04
N TYR A 11 5.88 22.46 23.49
CA TYR A 11 6.22 22.92 24.85
C TYR A 11 5.87 22.08 26.08
N PHE A 12 6.76 21.98 27.07
CA PHE A 12 7.99 22.75 27.33
C PHE A 12 8.95 21.89 28.16
N THR A 13 10.23 22.16 27.97
CA THR A 13 11.33 21.85 28.89
C THR A 13 11.04 22.44 30.28
N ASN A 14 11.04 21.59 31.32
CA ASN A 14 11.62 21.88 32.65
C ASN A 14 11.42 20.74 33.68
N ILE A 15 11.72 19.47 33.35
CA ILE A 15 11.92 18.42 34.38
C ILE A 15 12.99 17.43 33.91
N ILE A 16 14.24 17.86 33.76
CA ILE A 16 15.39 16.94 33.79
C ILE A 16 16.32 17.41 34.90
N ALA A 17 15.80 17.25 36.11
CA ALA A 17 16.59 17.24 37.33
C ALA A 17 15.92 16.26 38.30
N GLN A 18 15.67 15.02 37.86
CA GLN A 18 15.66 13.85 38.74
C GLN A 18 15.46 12.55 37.96
N GLN A 19 16.27 11.57 38.33
CA GLN A 19 16.19 10.13 38.03
C GLN A 19 16.87 9.64 36.75
N GLU A 20 18.21 9.73 36.76
CA GLU A 20 19.00 8.51 36.54
C GLU A 20 18.62 7.47 37.61
N GLN A 21 17.97 6.36 37.22
CA GLN A 21 18.37 5.00 37.61
C GLN A 21 17.37 3.91 37.16
N GLN A 22 17.97 2.76 36.84
CA GLN A 22 17.43 1.41 36.75
C GLN A 22 16.81 0.92 35.42
N ARG A 23 17.56 -0.02 34.81
CA ARG A 23 17.09 -1.05 33.88
C ARG A 23 16.17 -2.07 34.57
N VAL A 24 15.40 -2.77 33.72
CA VAL A 24 14.57 -4.00 33.88
C VAL A 24 13.08 -3.68 33.69
N ILE A 25 12.50 -4.03 32.53
CA ILE A 25 11.09 -3.71 32.19
C ILE A 25 10.22 -4.96 32.33
N ASN A 26 9.29 -4.94 33.29
CA ASN A 26 8.15 -5.85 33.43
C ASN A 26 6.95 -5.35 32.61
N SER A 27 6.00 -6.21 32.25
CA SER A 27 4.77 -5.83 31.53
C SER A 27 3.86 -4.86 32.31
N PHE A 28 3.98 -4.82 33.64
CA PHE A 28 3.30 -3.87 34.52
C PHE A 28 3.85 -2.43 34.43
N ASP A 29 5.11 -2.28 33.99
CA ASP A 29 5.74 -0.97 33.78
C ASP A 29 5.29 -0.33 32.46
N ILE A 30 4.96 -1.12 31.44
CA ILE A 30 4.62 -0.60 30.10
C ILE A 30 3.29 0.15 30.13
N SER A 31 2.27 -0.32 30.87
CA SER A 31 0.99 0.39 31.00
C SER A 31 1.15 1.70 31.76
N ILE A 32 1.96 1.73 32.82
CA ILE A 32 2.26 2.94 33.61
C ILE A 32 3.08 3.94 32.79
N GLN A 33 4.04 3.46 31.98
CA GLN A 33 4.81 4.30 31.06
C GLN A 33 3.96 4.81 29.89
N GLN A 34 2.97 4.03 29.42
CA GLN A 34 1.99 4.49 28.42
C GLN A 34 1.03 5.52 29.00
N GLU A 35 0.61 5.36 30.25
CA GLU A 35 -0.24 6.31 30.97
C GLU A 35 0.52 7.62 31.26
N LYS A 36 1.78 7.55 31.71
CA LYS A 36 2.68 8.71 31.83
C LYS A 36 3.04 9.34 30.49
N ALA A 37 3.21 8.56 29.43
CA ALA A 37 3.43 9.07 28.09
C ALA A 37 2.17 9.78 27.57
N ASN A 38 0.97 9.24 27.85
CA ASN A 38 -0.29 9.93 27.57
C ASN A 38 -0.38 11.23 28.36
N GLU A 39 -0.09 11.22 29.66
CA GLU A 39 -0.11 12.41 30.53
C GLU A 39 0.88 13.49 30.03
N LEU A 40 2.13 13.11 29.71
CA LEU A 40 3.14 14.00 29.11
C LEU A 40 2.69 14.54 27.74
N THR A 41 2.01 13.71 26.94
CA THR A 41 1.43 14.10 25.64
C THR A 41 0.24 15.04 25.83
N GLU A 42 -0.56 14.88 26.88
CA GLU A 42 -1.66 15.77 27.23
C GLU A 42 -1.16 17.14 27.69
N THR A 43 -0.09 17.21 28.47
CA THR A 43 0.56 18.49 28.86
C THR A 43 1.14 19.24 27.64
N LEU A 44 1.65 18.53 26.62
CA LEU A 44 2.18 19.12 25.39
C LEU A 44 1.07 19.75 24.50
N ILE A 45 -0.19 19.32 24.65
CA ILE A 45 -1.30 19.80 23.79
C ILE A 45 -1.89 21.13 24.30
N GLU A 46 -1.61 21.54 25.53
CA GLU A 46 -2.16 22.78 26.12
C GLU A 46 -1.40 24.07 25.73
N THR A 47 -0.33 23.98 24.95
CA THR A 47 0.51 25.14 24.61
C THR A 47 0.39 25.50 23.13
N ASP A 48 -0.28 26.61 22.84
CA ASP A 48 -0.66 27.07 21.48
C ASP A 48 0.49 27.61 20.61
N SER A 49 1.72 27.78 21.14
CA SER A 49 2.70 28.66 20.49
C SER A 49 3.57 28.03 19.38
N ILE A 50 3.13 26.93 18.75
CA ILE A 50 4.05 25.89 18.25
C ILE A 50 4.22 25.63 16.80
N ALA A 51 5.01 26.49 16.21
CA ALA A 51 5.69 26.12 14.99
C ALA A 51 6.92 26.99 14.76
N THR A 52 7.54 27.47 15.83
CA THR A 52 8.44 28.63 15.71
C THR A 52 9.84 28.38 16.22
N SER A 53 10.19 27.20 16.76
CA SER A 53 11.57 26.95 17.19
C SER A 53 12.10 25.55 16.90
N CYS A 54 13.35 25.52 16.45
CA CYS A 54 14.09 24.30 16.13
C CYS A 54 14.15 23.32 17.31
N SER A 55 14.44 23.83 18.52
CA SER A 55 14.51 23.02 19.75
C SER A 55 13.21 22.28 20.05
N SER A 56 12.08 22.90 19.74
CA SER A 56 10.76 22.28 19.93
C SER A 56 10.52 21.17 18.91
N CYS A 57 10.88 21.41 17.65
CA CYS A 57 10.86 20.39 16.61
C CYS A 57 11.66 19.13 17.00
N ILE A 58 12.91 19.33 17.40
CA ILE A 58 13.79 18.26 17.87
C ILE A 58 13.19 17.54 19.08
N SER A 59 12.58 18.27 20.01
CA SER A 59 11.96 17.68 21.21
C SER A 59 10.78 16.75 20.86
N LEU A 60 9.91 17.11 19.92
CA LEU A 60 8.87 16.17 19.48
C LEU A 60 9.48 14.96 18.79
N LEU A 61 10.45 15.15 17.89
CA LEU A 61 11.06 14.01 17.22
C LEU A 61 11.69 13.05 18.26
N GLN A 62 12.23 13.56 19.37
CA GLN A 62 12.70 12.73 20.48
C GLN A 62 11.56 12.01 21.20
N ILE A 63 10.43 12.69 21.43
CA ILE A 63 9.22 12.07 21.99
C ILE A 63 8.70 10.97 21.06
N LEU A 64 8.60 11.25 19.77
CA LEU A 64 8.16 10.33 18.74
C LEU A 64 9.12 9.13 18.63
N LYS A 65 10.43 9.36 18.77
CA LYS A 65 11.43 8.28 18.90
C LYS A 65 11.20 7.40 20.12
N LYS A 66 10.94 7.99 21.29
CA LYS A 66 10.57 7.21 22.49
C LYS A 66 9.26 6.45 22.28
N MET A 67 8.26 7.09 21.65
CA MET A 67 6.95 6.48 21.39
C MET A 67 7.02 5.32 20.39
N SER A 68 7.94 5.38 19.42
CA SER A 68 8.10 4.35 18.39
C SER A 68 8.49 2.98 18.95
N VAL A 69 9.01 2.92 20.18
CA VAL A 69 9.34 1.67 20.89
C VAL A 69 8.09 0.95 21.37
N PHE A 70 6.98 1.67 21.59
CA PHE A 70 5.70 1.06 21.96
C PHE A 70 5.02 0.34 20.78
N SER A 71 3.86 -0.26 21.05
CA SER A 71 3.06 -0.92 20.02
C SER A 71 2.64 0.07 18.94
N GLU A 72 2.53 -0.42 17.71
CA GLU A 72 2.07 0.39 16.58
C GLU A 72 0.67 0.96 16.83
N ALA A 73 -0.23 0.16 17.41
CA ALA A 73 -1.58 0.62 17.77
C ALA A 73 -1.57 1.78 18.77
N PHE A 74 -0.64 1.78 19.75
CA PHE A 74 -0.47 2.90 20.67
C PHE A 74 -0.02 4.15 19.92
N LEU A 75 1.01 4.03 19.08
CA LEU A 75 1.51 5.14 18.29
C LEU A 75 0.41 5.73 17.39
N ILE A 76 -0.32 4.89 16.65
CA ILE A 76 -1.42 5.33 15.78
C ILE A 76 -2.52 6.03 16.60
N SER A 77 -2.97 5.43 17.70
CA SER A 77 -4.01 6.00 18.55
C SER A 77 -3.60 7.36 19.11
N THR A 78 -2.40 7.48 19.67
CA THR A 78 -1.91 8.73 20.24
C THR A 78 -1.76 9.80 19.17
N LEU A 79 -1.15 9.45 18.03
CA LEU A 79 -0.97 10.41 16.95
C LEU A 79 -2.31 10.87 16.34
N THR A 80 -3.28 9.97 16.25
CA THR A 80 -4.63 10.29 15.77
C THR A 80 -5.34 11.24 16.73
N LYS A 81 -5.31 10.97 18.05
CA LYS A 81 -5.91 11.84 19.07
C LYS A 81 -5.30 13.24 19.05
N MET A 82 -3.97 13.32 18.92
CA MET A 82 -3.26 14.59 18.77
C MET A 82 -3.74 15.34 17.53
N CYS A 83 -3.77 14.68 16.37
CA CYS A 83 -4.25 15.28 15.12
C CYS A 83 -5.67 15.83 15.25
N LYS A 84 -6.61 15.05 15.78
CA LYS A 84 -8.02 15.46 15.96
C LYS A 84 -8.18 16.65 16.89
N ARG A 85 -7.42 16.72 17.98
CA ARG A 85 -7.49 17.85 18.93
C ARG A 85 -7.13 19.19 18.30
N THR A 86 -6.37 19.17 17.21
CA THR A 86 -6.01 20.40 16.49
C THR A 86 -7.19 21.05 15.76
N ASN A 87 -8.23 20.28 15.43
CA ASN A 87 -9.39 20.70 14.64
C ASN A 87 -9.04 21.39 13.30
N LYS A 88 -7.88 21.10 12.71
CA LYS A 88 -7.46 21.71 11.43
C LYS A 88 -7.86 20.90 10.20
N VAL A 89 -8.08 19.60 10.37
CA VAL A 89 -8.61 18.71 9.33
C VAL A 89 -9.68 17.83 9.96
N ASP A 90 -10.51 17.24 9.11
CA ASP A 90 -11.55 16.35 9.57
C ASP A 90 -10.98 15.07 10.21
N ASP A 91 -11.74 14.54 11.16
CA ASP A 91 -11.36 13.38 11.98
C ASP A 91 -10.91 12.16 11.18
N ASP A 92 -11.59 11.86 10.08
CA ASP A 92 -11.32 10.75 9.17
C ASP A 92 -10.05 10.97 8.34
N VAL A 93 -9.73 12.22 7.99
CA VAL A 93 -8.46 12.59 7.34
C VAL A 93 -7.31 12.35 8.31
N CYS A 94 -7.45 12.80 9.57
CA CYS A 94 -6.49 12.51 10.63
C CYS A 94 -6.27 11.00 10.81
N GLU A 95 -7.35 10.23 10.96
CA GLU A 95 -7.28 8.77 11.12
C GLU A 95 -6.59 8.11 9.93
N GLY A 96 -6.96 8.48 8.71
CA GLY A 96 -6.45 7.90 7.49
C GLY A 96 -4.95 8.16 7.29
N VAL A 97 -4.53 9.43 7.33
CA VAL A 97 -3.11 9.81 7.16
C VAL A 97 -2.25 9.13 8.22
N ILE A 98 -2.64 9.19 9.49
CA ILE A 98 -1.84 8.60 10.58
C ILE A 98 -1.77 7.08 10.44
N ARG A 99 -2.89 6.41 10.13
CA ARG A 99 -2.93 4.96 9.94
C ARG A 99 -1.98 4.50 8.82
N GLU A 100 -1.89 5.25 7.74
CA GLU A 100 -1.06 4.90 6.58
C GLU A 100 0.42 5.25 6.79
N GLN A 101 0.72 6.43 7.35
CA GLN A 101 2.09 6.96 7.46
C GLN A 101 2.83 6.49 8.73
N ALA A 102 2.14 6.39 9.87
CA ALA A 102 2.77 6.07 11.17
C ALA A 102 3.56 4.74 11.18
N PRO A 103 3.13 3.66 10.48
CA PRO A 103 3.94 2.44 10.37
C PRO A 103 5.35 2.66 9.81
N ILE A 104 5.50 3.54 8.82
CA ILE A 104 6.76 3.84 8.16
C ILE A 104 7.61 4.72 9.08
N ILE A 105 7.01 5.77 9.62
CA ILE A 105 7.65 6.65 10.60
C ILE A 105 8.20 5.85 11.79
N ARG A 106 7.40 4.91 12.34
CA ARG A 106 7.81 4.03 13.45
C ARG A 106 9.07 3.21 13.12
N LYS A 107 9.34 2.90 11.86
CA LYS A 107 10.52 2.15 11.42
C LYS A 107 11.73 3.04 11.21
N VAL A 108 11.52 4.23 10.67
CA VAL A 108 12.59 5.18 10.32
C VAL A 108 13.11 5.91 11.55
N ILE A 109 12.22 6.50 12.36
CA ILE A 109 12.59 7.38 13.47
C ILE A 109 13.55 6.77 14.51
N PRO A 110 13.47 5.47 14.87
CA PRO A 110 14.44 4.84 15.76
C PRO A 110 15.88 4.92 15.24
N THR A 111 16.05 4.90 13.92
CA THR A 111 17.37 4.87 13.26
C THR A 111 18.02 6.25 13.21
N MET A 112 17.22 7.32 13.21
CA MET A 112 17.68 8.71 13.06
C MET A 112 18.48 9.21 14.28
N ASP A 113 19.53 9.98 14.03
CA ASP A 113 20.14 10.88 15.01
C ASP A 113 19.31 12.16 15.17
N ILE A 114 18.31 12.08 16.05
CA ILE A 114 17.37 13.18 16.29
C ILE A 114 18.03 14.43 16.85
N SER A 115 19.06 14.29 17.69
CA SER A 115 19.72 15.47 18.28
C SER A 115 20.76 16.07 17.35
N GLY A 116 21.33 15.27 16.44
CA GLY A 116 22.26 15.72 15.42
C GLY A 116 21.59 16.03 14.09
N ARG A 117 22.24 15.63 13.00
CA ARG A 117 21.91 16.08 11.63
C ARG A 117 20.51 15.69 11.20
N ASP A 118 20.09 14.45 11.44
CA ASP A 118 18.84 13.90 10.88
C ASP A 118 17.61 14.60 11.43
N GLY A 119 17.59 14.89 12.74
CA GLY A 119 16.50 15.64 13.36
C GLY A 119 16.44 17.07 12.83
N HIS A 120 17.59 17.74 12.70
CA HIS A 120 17.64 19.09 12.11
C HIS A 120 17.17 19.08 10.66
N LEU A 121 17.62 18.10 9.86
CA LEU A 121 17.19 17.92 8.47
C LEU A 121 15.68 17.69 8.38
N ALA A 122 15.10 16.80 9.21
CA ALA A 122 13.65 16.57 9.21
C ALA A 122 12.88 17.84 9.60
N CYS A 123 13.31 18.51 10.67
CA CYS A 123 12.70 19.76 11.14
C CYS A 123 12.81 20.92 10.16
N ALA A 124 13.92 20.98 9.43
CA ALA A 124 14.14 21.90 8.32
C ALA A 124 13.20 21.52 7.16
N ALA A 125 13.42 20.36 6.54
CA ALA A 125 12.80 19.97 5.28
C ALA A 125 11.27 19.80 5.31
N ILE A 126 10.71 19.43 6.47
CA ILE A 126 9.28 19.14 6.65
C ILE A 126 8.53 20.34 7.24
N LEU A 127 9.12 20.98 8.26
CA LEU A 127 8.46 21.98 9.10
C LEU A 127 9.03 23.39 8.96
N ASN A 128 10.12 23.57 8.20
CA ASN A 128 10.87 24.81 8.09
C ASN A 128 11.16 25.46 9.47
N SER A 129 11.42 24.63 10.48
CA SER A 129 11.55 25.06 11.89
C SER A 129 13.00 25.10 12.38
N CYS A 130 13.92 24.47 11.64
CA CYS A 130 15.36 24.51 11.89
C CYS A 130 16.10 25.07 10.66
N PRO A 131 17.27 25.69 10.85
CA PRO A 131 18.20 25.91 9.75
C PRO A 131 18.48 24.59 9.02
N TYR A 132 18.51 24.65 7.70
CA TYR A 132 18.84 23.48 6.89
C TYR A 132 20.30 23.09 7.14
N PRO A 133 20.63 21.82 7.47
CA PRO A 133 22.01 21.40 7.66
C PRO A 133 22.87 21.59 6.40
N GLU A 134 24.15 21.87 6.57
CA GLU A 134 25.08 21.94 5.43
C GLU A 134 25.09 20.63 4.63
N VAL A 135 25.32 20.75 3.32
CA VAL A 135 25.41 19.61 2.41
C VAL A 135 26.59 18.72 2.81
N GLU A 136 26.31 17.44 3.00
CA GLU A 136 27.36 16.47 3.24
C GLU A 136 28.26 16.36 2.01
N GLN A 137 29.55 16.58 2.18
CA GLN A 137 30.45 16.57 1.04
C GLN A 137 30.53 15.17 0.43
N TRP A 138 30.27 15.09 -0.88
CA TRP A 138 30.50 13.90 -1.69
C TRP A 138 30.88 14.34 -3.10
N ASN A 139 32.12 14.02 -3.47
CA ASN A 139 32.61 14.26 -4.82
C ASN A 139 32.28 13.04 -5.67
N ILE A 140 31.32 13.18 -6.57
CA ILE A 140 30.92 12.10 -7.46
C ILE A 140 32.10 11.72 -8.36
N THR A 141 32.35 10.41 -8.47
CA THR A 141 33.36 9.88 -9.37
C THR A 141 32.73 9.59 -10.73
N PHE A 142 33.33 10.14 -11.78
CA PHE A 142 32.86 9.95 -13.15
C PHE A 142 33.77 8.97 -13.91
N PRO A 143 33.24 8.11 -14.80
CA PRO A 143 34.04 7.15 -15.55
C PRO A 143 35.11 7.80 -16.45
N LYS A 144 34.80 8.97 -17.03
CA LYS A 144 35.72 9.76 -17.85
C LYS A 144 35.67 11.23 -17.45
N PRO A 145 36.77 12.01 -17.59
CA PRO A 145 36.72 13.45 -17.41
C PRO A 145 35.88 14.13 -18.50
N LYS A 146 35.36 15.33 -18.23
CA LYS A 146 34.65 16.13 -19.23
C LYS A 146 35.58 16.41 -20.42
N PRO A 147 35.18 16.13 -21.67
CA PRO A 147 36.02 16.40 -22.83
C PRO A 147 36.44 17.87 -22.91
N GLU A 148 37.73 18.14 -23.16
CA GLU A 148 38.16 19.48 -23.61
C GLU A 148 37.50 19.73 -24.96
N LEU A 149 36.63 20.74 -25.07
CA LEU A 149 35.85 21.10 -26.27
C LEU A 149 36.73 21.14 -27.54
N LYS A 150 36.86 20.00 -28.23
CA LYS A 150 37.61 19.82 -29.49
C LYS A 150 36.70 19.42 -30.66
N GLN A 151 35.41 19.17 -30.41
CA GLN A 151 34.42 18.92 -31.46
C GLN A 151 33.67 20.21 -31.77
N GLU A 152 33.47 20.51 -33.06
CA GLU A 152 32.58 21.60 -33.45
C GLU A 152 31.16 21.34 -32.87
N PRO A 153 30.49 22.37 -32.32
CA PRO A 153 29.12 22.23 -31.86
C PRO A 153 28.22 21.69 -32.99
N ILE A 154 27.31 20.78 -32.67
CA ILE A 154 26.30 20.30 -33.62
C ILE A 154 25.50 21.52 -34.08
N LYS A 155 25.53 21.81 -35.38
CA LYS A 155 24.80 22.94 -35.96
C LYS A 155 23.38 22.53 -36.29
N SER A 156 22.43 23.37 -35.92
CA SER A 156 21.03 23.27 -36.36
C SER A 156 20.96 23.27 -37.90
N ASN A 157 20.01 22.52 -38.44
CA ASN A 157 19.63 22.55 -39.86
C ASN A 157 18.38 23.42 -40.11
N GLY A 158 17.88 24.11 -39.08
CA GLY A 158 16.69 24.95 -39.12
C GLY A 158 15.36 24.18 -39.17
N GLN A 159 15.36 22.87 -39.01
CA GLN A 159 14.14 22.05 -39.00
C GLN A 159 13.76 21.67 -37.57
N THR A 160 12.47 21.73 -37.26
CA THR A 160 11.92 21.41 -35.94
C THR A 160 10.88 20.30 -35.98
N PHE A 161 10.66 19.66 -34.83
CA PHE A 161 9.54 18.76 -34.57
C PHE A 161 8.86 19.11 -33.23
N THR A 162 7.68 18.55 -32.99
CA THR A 162 6.84 18.87 -31.83
C THR A 162 6.89 17.74 -30.80
N VAL A 163 7.03 18.08 -29.52
CA VAL A 163 6.91 17.13 -28.39
C VAL A 163 5.90 17.65 -27.38
N LEU A 164 5.04 16.76 -26.89
CA LEU A 164 4.03 17.05 -25.86
C LEU A 164 4.58 16.72 -24.46
N GLN A 165 4.28 17.56 -23.47
CA GLN A 165 4.43 17.24 -22.05
C GLN A 165 3.09 17.33 -21.33
N LEU A 166 2.79 16.25 -20.61
CA LEU A 166 1.67 16.11 -19.68
C LEU A 166 2.23 15.93 -18.27
N SER A 167 1.56 16.49 -17.26
CA SER A 167 2.00 16.39 -15.86
C SER A 167 0.83 16.55 -14.89
N ASP A 168 0.96 15.95 -13.71
CA ASP A 168 0.07 16.16 -12.56
C ASP A 168 -1.39 15.95 -12.97
N TRP A 169 -1.64 14.73 -13.44
CA TRP A 169 -2.89 14.28 -14.03
C TRP A 169 -4.01 14.28 -13.00
N HIS A 170 -3.72 13.76 -11.79
CA HIS A 170 -4.60 13.63 -10.63
C HIS A 170 -6.06 13.40 -11.02
N ILE A 171 -6.32 12.28 -11.69
CA ILE A 171 -7.68 11.95 -12.06
C ILE A 171 -8.45 11.50 -10.82
N ASP A 172 -9.62 12.09 -10.64
CA ASP A 172 -10.53 11.72 -9.58
C ASP A 172 -11.73 10.98 -10.15
N LEU A 173 -11.68 9.65 -10.10
CA LEU A 173 -12.79 8.79 -10.54
C LEU A 173 -14.02 8.90 -9.63
N ASP A 174 -13.87 9.49 -8.43
CA ASP A 174 -14.98 9.77 -7.51
C ASP A 174 -15.54 11.20 -7.70
N TYR A 175 -14.98 12.00 -8.62
CA TYR A 175 -15.48 13.34 -8.93
C TYR A 175 -16.92 13.27 -9.43
N GLN A 176 -17.79 14.09 -8.85
CA GLN A 176 -19.18 14.19 -9.30
C GLN A 176 -19.59 15.64 -9.55
N ALA A 177 -20.07 15.90 -10.76
CA ALA A 177 -20.72 17.17 -11.11
C ALA A 177 -21.88 17.47 -10.14
N GLY A 178 -21.96 18.72 -9.69
CA GLY A 178 -22.96 19.20 -8.74
C GLY A 178 -22.65 18.91 -7.27
N ALA A 179 -21.57 18.19 -6.95
CA ALA A 179 -21.06 18.01 -5.60
C ALA A 179 -20.55 19.33 -4.98
N GLU A 180 -20.34 19.35 -3.66
CA GLU A 180 -19.75 20.49 -2.97
C GLU A 180 -18.27 20.64 -3.34
N ALA A 181 -17.93 21.79 -3.91
CA ALA A 181 -16.56 22.13 -4.30
C ALA A 181 -15.78 22.84 -3.18
N LYS A 182 -16.46 23.36 -2.16
CA LYS A 182 -15.88 23.99 -0.98
C LYS A 182 -16.26 23.22 0.27
N CYS A 183 -15.45 22.20 0.56
CA CYS A 183 -15.59 21.34 1.73
C CYS A 183 -14.41 21.52 2.70
N THR A 184 -14.48 20.84 3.84
CA THR A 184 -13.43 20.84 4.88
C THR A 184 -12.31 19.82 4.64
N LYS A 185 -12.49 18.92 3.66
CA LYS A 185 -11.49 17.92 3.27
C LYS A 185 -10.35 18.54 2.44
N PRO A 186 -9.17 17.88 2.38
CA PRO A 186 -8.09 18.32 1.49
C PRO A 186 -8.45 18.32 -0.01
N ILE A 187 -9.40 17.47 -0.42
CA ILE A 187 -10.05 17.53 -1.75
C ILE A 187 -11.56 17.40 -1.65
N CYS A 188 -12.26 18.09 -2.53
CA CYS A 188 -13.73 18.19 -2.56
C CYS A 188 -14.30 17.64 -3.87
N CYS A 189 -15.48 18.09 -4.28
CA CYS A 189 -16.17 17.68 -5.52
C CYS A 189 -16.56 16.20 -5.57
N ARG A 190 -16.74 15.57 -4.40
CA ARG A 190 -17.16 14.16 -4.28
C ARG A 190 -18.49 14.01 -3.55
N PRO A 191 -19.31 13.02 -3.91
CA PRO A 191 -20.59 12.76 -3.24
C PRO A 191 -20.40 12.45 -1.75
N ALA A 192 -19.33 11.74 -1.38
CA ALA A 192 -19.04 11.35 0.00
C ALA A 192 -18.86 12.55 0.96
N TYR A 193 -18.51 13.73 0.44
CA TYR A 193 -18.26 14.95 1.22
C TYR A 193 -19.32 16.03 0.97
N THR A 194 -20.40 15.68 0.28
CA THR A 194 -21.43 16.63 -0.13
C THR A 194 -22.70 16.47 0.70
N ASP A 195 -23.07 17.53 1.43
CA ASP A 195 -24.44 17.70 1.88
C ASP A 195 -25.27 18.36 0.78
N TYR A 196 -26.03 17.56 0.03
CA TYR A 196 -26.84 18.04 -1.09
C TYR A 196 -27.94 19.02 -0.68
N THR A 197 -28.25 19.13 0.62
CA THR A 197 -29.23 20.10 1.12
C THR A 197 -28.64 21.50 1.30
N ASN A 198 -27.31 21.61 1.43
CA ASN A 198 -26.62 22.86 1.72
C ASN A 198 -25.30 23.00 0.95
N ILE A 199 -25.41 23.12 -0.38
CA ILE A 199 -24.24 23.30 -1.25
C ILE A 199 -23.92 24.79 -1.40
N THR A 200 -22.72 25.17 -0.99
CA THR A 200 -22.17 26.52 -1.10
C THR A 200 -21.58 26.80 -2.48
N LYS A 201 -20.89 25.83 -3.09
CA LYS A 201 -20.40 25.92 -4.46
C LYS A 201 -20.55 24.57 -5.16
N ARG A 202 -21.24 24.55 -6.30
CA ARG A 202 -21.40 23.33 -7.10
C ARG A 202 -20.17 23.10 -7.97
N ALA A 203 -19.66 21.88 -7.94
CA ALA A 203 -18.66 21.38 -8.86
C ALA A 203 -19.22 21.36 -10.30
N SER A 204 -18.52 21.94 -11.26
CA SER A 204 -18.88 21.83 -12.69
C SER A 204 -18.60 20.42 -13.19
N MET A 205 -19.25 19.98 -14.27
CA MET A 205 -18.86 18.72 -14.90
C MET A 205 -17.44 18.75 -15.47
N TRP A 206 -16.88 19.94 -15.72
CA TRP A 206 -15.58 20.12 -16.37
C TRP A 206 -14.41 20.32 -15.42
N GLY A 207 -14.65 20.24 -14.11
CA GLY A 207 -13.64 20.50 -13.08
C GLY A 207 -13.95 21.78 -12.30
N GLU A 208 -13.30 21.92 -11.15
CA GLU A 208 -13.48 23.09 -10.29
C GLU A 208 -12.19 23.40 -9.54
N TYR A 209 -11.94 24.69 -9.29
CA TYR A 209 -10.78 25.14 -8.55
C TYR A 209 -10.77 24.56 -7.13
N GLY A 210 -9.68 23.87 -6.80
CA GLY A 210 -9.49 23.20 -5.52
C GLY A 210 -10.00 21.76 -5.45
N CYS A 211 -10.43 21.23 -6.59
CA CYS A 211 -10.68 19.81 -6.77
C CYS A 211 -9.68 19.22 -7.79
N ASP A 212 -9.61 17.89 -7.78
CA ASP A 212 -8.86 17.12 -8.77
C ASP A 212 -9.65 16.94 -10.08
N THR A 213 -9.00 16.32 -11.06
CA THR A 213 -9.43 16.31 -12.46
C THR A 213 -10.56 15.30 -12.72
N PRO A 214 -11.74 15.71 -13.20
CA PRO A 214 -12.72 14.75 -13.70
C PRO A 214 -12.33 14.16 -15.05
N LEU A 215 -12.85 12.97 -15.35
CA LEU A 215 -12.62 12.30 -16.63
C LEU A 215 -13.02 13.15 -17.86
N SER A 216 -14.11 13.92 -17.75
CA SER A 216 -14.58 14.84 -18.80
C SER A 216 -13.55 15.89 -19.22
N LEU A 217 -12.79 16.43 -18.25
CA LEU A 217 -11.74 17.42 -18.52
C LEU A 217 -10.54 16.78 -19.22
N ILE A 218 -10.17 15.57 -18.79
CA ILE A 218 -9.13 14.76 -19.45
C ILE A 218 -9.50 14.49 -20.91
N GLU A 219 -10.71 14.01 -21.17
CA GLU A 219 -11.13 13.69 -22.53
C GLU A 219 -11.22 14.95 -23.40
N SER A 220 -11.69 16.07 -22.85
CA SER A 220 -11.71 17.37 -23.54
C SER A 220 -10.29 17.78 -23.96
N MET A 221 -9.32 17.67 -23.05
CA MET A 221 -7.91 17.96 -23.32
C MET A 221 -7.34 17.07 -24.43
N LEU A 222 -7.51 15.74 -24.33
CA LEU A 222 -6.93 14.80 -25.29
C LEU A 222 -7.54 14.96 -26.69
N ARG A 223 -8.85 15.24 -26.78
CA ARG A 223 -9.50 15.61 -28.05
C ARG A 223 -8.91 16.89 -28.62
N PHE A 224 -8.74 17.93 -27.79
CA PHE A 224 -8.15 19.19 -28.23
C PHE A 224 -6.72 19.01 -28.74
N ILE A 225 -5.87 18.29 -28.01
CA ILE A 225 -4.48 17.99 -28.41
C ILE A 225 -4.43 17.39 -29.82
N SER A 226 -5.28 16.40 -30.09
CA SER A 226 -5.35 15.72 -31.39
C SER A 226 -5.68 16.65 -32.56
N THR A 227 -6.34 17.79 -32.28
CA THR A 227 -6.70 18.79 -33.30
C THR A 227 -5.73 19.97 -33.37
N ALA A 228 -5.20 20.41 -32.23
CA ALA A 228 -4.33 21.58 -32.13
C ALA A 228 -2.90 21.27 -32.56
N GLU A 229 -2.39 20.08 -32.25
CA GLU A 229 -1.03 19.63 -32.57
C GLU A 229 -1.10 18.21 -33.18
N PRO A 230 -1.52 18.07 -34.44
CA PRO A 230 -1.72 16.76 -35.08
C PRO A 230 -0.41 16.00 -35.33
N ASP A 231 0.73 16.70 -35.34
CA ASP A 231 2.06 16.15 -35.67
C ASP A 231 2.97 16.07 -34.43
N ILE A 232 2.49 15.41 -33.36
CA ILE A 232 3.31 15.14 -32.17
C ILE A 232 4.25 13.97 -32.44
N LYS A 233 5.56 14.22 -32.28
CA LYS A 233 6.58 13.22 -32.58
C LYS A 233 6.69 12.13 -31.50
N PHE A 234 6.57 12.54 -30.24
CA PHE A 234 6.36 11.73 -29.05
C PHE A 234 5.87 12.64 -27.92
N GLY A 235 5.31 12.05 -26.86
CA GLY A 235 4.93 12.73 -25.63
C GLY A 235 5.78 12.29 -24.43
N ILE A 236 5.80 13.10 -23.39
CA ILE A 236 6.32 12.78 -22.07
C ILE A 236 5.24 13.01 -21.01
N LEU A 237 5.18 12.15 -19.99
CA LEU A 237 4.22 12.23 -18.89
C LEU A 237 4.95 12.20 -17.55
N THR A 238 5.00 13.30 -16.82
CA THR A 238 5.84 13.42 -15.62
C THR A 238 5.15 12.95 -14.32
N GLY A 239 4.20 12.02 -14.38
CA GLY A 239 3.63 11.33 -13.21
C GLY A 239 2.46 12.06 -12.52
N ASP A 240 2.18 11.64 -11.28
CA ASP A 240 1.08 12.06 -10.43
C ASP A 240 -0.31 11.77 -11.03
N ILE A 241 -0.57 10.47 -11.20
CA ILE A 241 -1.85 9.94 -11.71
C ILE A 241 -2.96 9.94 -10.64
N PRO A 242 -2.76 9.37 -9.43
CA PRO A 242 -3.83 9.28 -8.44
C PRO A 242 -4.20 10.64 -7.83
N PRO A 243 -5.44 10.82 -7.34
CA PRO A 243 -5.89 12.09 -6.75
C PRO A 243 -5.24 12.35 -5.38
N HIS A 244 -5.46 13.53 -4.82
CA HIS A 244 -4.94 13.95 -3.52
C HIS A 244 -5.72 13.40 -2.31
N GLU A 245 -6.37 12.23 -2.46
CA GLU A 245 -7.00 11.51 -1.33
C GLU A 245 -5.96 10.74 -0.49
N VAL A 246 -4.94 11.46 -0.02
CA VAL A 246 -3.74 10.90 0.62
C VAL A 246 -3.98 10.21 1.96
N TRP A 247 -5.22 10.22 2.46
CA TRP A 247 -5.64 9.57 3.70
C TRP A 247 -6.37 8.24 3.48
N SER A 248 -6.65 7.88 2.22
CA SER A 248 -7.46 6.72 1.86
C SER A 248 -6.91 6.05 0.59
N THR A 249 -5.61 5.74 0.63
CA THR A 249 -4.86 5.12 -0.46
C THR A 249 -4.77 3.61 -0.32
N LEU A 250 -4.94 3.10 0.92
CA LEU A 250 -5.01 1.67 1.19
C LEU A 250 -6.46 1.15 1.21
N PRO A 251 -6.69 -0.11 0.77
CA PRO A 251 -5.71 -1.04 0.21
C PRO A 251 -5.17 -0.57 -1.16
N PHE A 252 -3.88 -0.82 -1.42
CA PHE A 252 -3.15 -0.30 -2.60
C PHE A 252 -3.81 -0.63 -3.95
N ILE A 253 -4.70 -1.64 -3.99
CA ILE A 253 -5.48 -2.00 -5.17
C ILE A 253 -6.32 -0.83 -5.69
N LYS A 254 -6.81 0.06 -4.83
CA LYS A 254 -7.55 1.26 -5.25
C LYS A 254 -6.65 2.18 -6.09
N THR A 255 -5.47 2.51 -5.56
CA THR A 255 -4.47 3.34 -6.26
C THR A 255 -3.98 2.68 -7.54
N LYS A 256 -3.82 1.35 -7.55
CA LYS A 256 -3.47 0.58 -8.76
C LYS A 256 -4.56 0.67 -9.83
N LEU A 257 -5.84 0.50 -9.46
CA LEU A 257 -6.96 0.56 -10.42
C LEU A 257 -7.08 1.93 -11.09
N ILE A 258 -6.90 3.02 -10.34
CA ILE A 258 -6.91 4.39 -10.90
C ILE A 258 -5.77 4.55 -11.93
N GLN A 259 -4.58 4.05 -11.62
CA GLN A 259 -3.45 4.07 -12.54
C GLN A 259 -3.71 3.23 -13.80
N ASP A 260 -4.14 1.98 -13.64
CA ASP A 260 -4.42 1.06 -14.75
C ASP A 260 -5.46 1.66 -15.71
N GLU A 261 -6.54 2.25 -15.18
CA GLU A 261 -7.59 2.87 -15.99
C GLU A 261 -7.08 4.13 -16.71
N THR A 262 -6.24 4.92 -16.06
CA THR A 262 -5.63 6.10 -16.69
C THR A 262 -4.73 5.71 -17.86
N TYR A 263 -3.87 4.70 -17.69
CA TYR A 263 -3.01 4.24 -18.77
C TYR A 263 -3.82 3.59 -19.90
N ARG A 264 -4.93 2.92 -19.59
CA ARG A 264 -5.88 2.44 -20.61
C ARG A 264 -6.42 3.58 -21.47
N ILE A 265 -6.88 4.68 -20.85
CA ILE A 265 -7.34 5.88 -21.56
C ILE A 265 -6.21 6.49 -22.39
N LEU A 266 -5.00 6.59 -21.84
CA LEU A 266 -3.85 7.11 -22.58
C LEU A 266 -3.54 6.24 -23.81
N HIS A 267 -3.56 4.90 -23.69
CA HIS A 267 -3.41 4.00 -24.85
C HIS A 267 -4.51 4.22 -25.90
N ASP A 268 -5.77 4.39 -25.49
CA ASP A 268 -6.89 4.64 -26.43
C ASP A 268 -6.65 5.89 -27.32
N TYR A 269 -5.92 6.90 -26.82
CA TYR A 269 -5.60 8.13 -27.56
C TYR A 269 -4.22 8.12 -28.24
N PHE A 270 -3.18 7.68 -27.54
CA PHE A 270 -1.80 7.71 -28.04
C PHE A 270 -1.50 6.61 -29.05
N ASP A 271 -2.13 5.43 -28.93
CA ASP A 271 -1.92 4.32 -29.88
C ASP A 271 -2.89 4.38 -31.07
N SER A 272 -3.90 5.25 -31.00
CA SER A 272 -4.90 5.39 -32.05
C SER A 272 -4.32 6.14 -33.26
N PRO A 273 -4.40 5.57 -34.48
CA PRO A 273 -3.94 6.23 -35.69
C PRO A 273 -4.82 7.42 -36.11
N LEU A 274 -5.97 7.61 -35.47
CA LEU A 274 -6.93 8.69 -35.75
C LEU A 274 -6.88 9.83 -34.73
N LEU A 275 -6.11 9.66 -33.65
CA LEU A 275 -5.99 10.63 -32.56
C LEU A 275 -4.55 11.13 -32.48
N VAL A 276 -3.81 10.84 -31.40
CA VAL A 276 -2.45 11.38 -31.20
C VAL A 276 -1.38 10.57 -31.94
N ASN A 277 -1.57 9.25 -32.08
CA ASN A 277 -0.67 8.33 -32.81
C ASN A 277 0.82 8.55 -32.52
N SER A 278 1.21 8.50 -31.24
CA SER A 278 2.55 8.84 -30.80
C SER A 278 2.95 8.05 -29.56
N MET A 279 4.25 7.83 -29.37
CA MET A 279 4.75 7.17 -28.15
C MET A 279 4.67 8.12 -26.96
N LEU A 280 4.26 7.62 -25.79
CA LEU A 280 4.25 8.38 -24.54
C LEU A 280 5.29 7.83 -23.56
N TYR A 281 6.23 8.67 -23.11
CA TYR A 281 7.29 8.28 -22.17
C TYR A 281 7.01 8.81 -20.76
N PRO A 282 6.56 7.96 -19.83
CA PRO A 282 6.17 8.37 -18.48
C PRO A 282 7.35 8.40 -17.48
N ALA A 283 7.16 9.12 -16.38
CA ALA A 283 7.97 9.12 -15.17
C ALA A 283 7.10 8.87 -13.94
N VAL A 284 7.71 8.42 -12.84
CA VAL A 284 7.01 8.13 -11.58
C VAL A 284 6.88 9.41 -10.75
N GLY A 285 5.66 9.78 -10.38
CA GLY A 285 5.37 10.87 -9.44
C GLY A 285 5.33 10.40 -7.98
N ASN A 286 4.98 11.30 -7.06
CA ASN A 286 4.92 10.98 -5.63
C ASN A 286 3.58 10.37 -5.20
N HIS A 287 2.51 10.58 -5.97
CA HIS A 287 1.17 10.04 -5.71
C HIS A 287 0.96 8.59 -6.16
N GLU A 288 1.85 8.02 -6.97
CA GLU A 288 1.74 6.64 -7.48
C GLU A 288 1.80 5.55 -6.39
N SER A 289 2.50 5.83 -5.29
CA SER A 289 2.66 4.91 -4.18
C SER A 289 1.45 4.90 -3.24
N ALA A 290 1.24 3.77 -2.56
CA ALA A 290 0.24 3.62 -1.50
C ALA A 290 0.92 2.92 -0.31
N PRO A 291 1.18 3.62 0.81
CA PRO A 291 0.83 5.02 1.09
C PRO A 291 1.57 6.03 0.20
N THR A 292 0.90 7.14 -0.12
CA THR A 292 1.45 8.24 -0.94
C THR A 292 2.81 8.72 -0.41
N ASN A 293 3.69 9.13 -1.32
CA ASN A 293 5.05 9.68 -1.12
C ASN A 293 6.14 8.69 -0.68
N ASN A 294 5.80 7.47 -0.29
CA ASN A 294 6.74 6.60 0.41
C ASN A 294 7.37 5.58 -0.53
N PHE A 295 8.63 5.81 -0.92
CA PHE A 295 9.41 4.93 -1.79
C PHE A 295 10.59 4.32 -1.02
N PRO A 296 10.57 3.01 -0.73
CA PRO A 296 11.54 2.38 0.15
C PRO A 296 12.95 2.29 -0.46
N LEU A 297 13.94 2.22 0.42
CA LEU A 297 15.32 1.88 0.04
C LEU A 297 15.45 0.36 -0.11
N ARG A 298 16.34 -0.10 -0.99
CA ARG A 298 16.61 -1.53 -1.25
C ARG A 298 17.04 -2.27 0.01
N HIS A 299 17.68 -1.56 0.95
CA HIS A 299 18.13 -2.09 2.23
C HIS A 299 17.12 -1.86 3.38
N SER A 300 15.93 -1.30 3.12
CA SER A 300 14.90 -1.12 4.15
C SER A 300 14.25 -2.44 4.55
N THR A 301 14.16 -2.70 5.86
CA THR A 301 13.56 -3.93 6.40
C THR A 301 12.05 -3.79 6.54
N ILE A 302 11.31 -4.36 5.60
CA ILE A 302 9.84 -4.31 5.56
C ILE A 302 9.24 -5.61 6.12
N PRO A 303 8.33 -5.56 7.13
CA PRO A 303 7.66 -6.75 7.65
C PRO A 303 6.81 -7.45 6.59
N PHE A 304 6.72 -8.78 6.66
CA PHE A 304 5.92 -9.59 5.72
C PHE A 304 4.46 -9.15 5.64
N GLU A 305 3.82 -8.85 6.78
CA GLU A 305 2.45 -8.35 6.90
C GLU A 305 2.20 -7.05 6.10
N LYS A 306 3.27 -6.30 5.80
CA LYS A 306 3.25 -5.00 5.10
C LYS A 306 4.08 -5.01 3.83
N LYS A 307 4.20 -6.18 3.19
CA LYS A 307 5.01 -6.36 1.97
C LYS A 307 4.59 -5.44 0.82
N PHE A 308 3.36 -4.94 0.80
CA PHE A 308 2.91 -3.91 -0.15
C PHE A 308 3.75 -2.61 -0.11
N LEU A 309 4.43 -2.33 1.00
CA LEU A 309 5.36 -1.20 1.14
C LEU A 309 6.65 -1.38 0.32
N ASP A 310 6.95 -2.58 -0.21
CA ASP A 310 8.11 -2.81 -1.08
C ASP A 310 7.93 -2.24 -2.51
N LEU A 311 6.73 -1.74 -2.82
CA LEU A 311 6.31 -1.16 -4.09
C LEU A 311 6.56 -2.02 -5.33
N LYS A 312 6.83 -3.33 -5.18
CA LYS A 312 6.96 -4.21 -6.36
C LYS A 312 5.66 -4.32 -7.13
N TRP A 313 4.52 -4.23 -6.44
CA TRP A 313 3.21 -4.15 -7.09
C TRP A 313 3.11 -2.93 -8.02
N LEU A 314 3.69 -1.79 -7.63
CA LEU A 314 3.65 -0.55 -8.39
C LEU A 314 4.53 -0.67 -9.62
N TYR A 315 5.81 -1.02 -9.46
CA TYR A 315 6.73 -1.06 -10.60
C TYR A 315 6.36 -2.11 -11.65
N ARG A 316 5.78 -3.26 -11.23
CA ARG A 316 5.22 -4.25 -12.16
C ARG A 316 3.98 -3.74 -12.89
N ALA A 317 3.09 -3.04 -12.18
CA ALA A 317 1.92 -2.42 -12.80
C ALA A 317 2.34 -1.37 -13.83
N LEU A 318 3.30 -0.49 -13.50
CA LEU A 318 3.85 0.50 -14.42
C LEU A 318 4.54 -0.16 -15.62
N SER A 319 5.40 -1.16 -15.38
CA SER A 319 6.07 -1.94 -16.43
C SER A 319 5.06 -2.51 -17.44
N LYS A 320 3.95 -3.07 -16.95
CA LYS A 320 2.85 -3.58 -17.77
C LYS A 320 2.09 -2.47 -18.50
N ASN A 321 1.73 -1.40 -17.78
CA ASN A 321 0.94 -0.29 -18.32
C ASN A 321 1.71 0.57 -19.32
N TRP A 322 3.04 0.47 -19.36
CA TRP A 322 3.89 1.20 -20.32
C TRP A 322 4.32 0.33 -21.51
N GLN A 323 3.75 -0.88 -21.60
CA GLN A 323 3.99 -1.79 -22.72
C GLN A 323 3.47 -1.17 -24.02
N GLY A 324 4.28 -1.24 -25.07
CA GLY A 324 3.97 -0.62 -26.37
C GLY A 324 4.67 0.72 -26.58
N TRP A 325 4.86 1.52 -25.53
CA TRP A 325 5.64 2.76 -25.60
C TRP A 325 7.12 2.56 -25.28
N LEU A 326 7.43 1.58 -24.42
CA LEU A 326 8.79 1.19 -24.09
C LEU A 326 9.25 -0.03 -24.89
N SER A 327 10.56 -0.08 -25.14
CA SER A 327 11.19 -1.26 -25.73
C SER A 327 11.07 -2.44 -24.76
N PRO A 328 10.92 -3.69 -25.26
CA PRO A 328 10.97 -4.88 -24.43
C PRO A 328 12.17 -4.96 -23.47
N LEU A 329 13.30 -4.35 -23.86
CA LEU A 329 14.53 -4.30 -23.07
C LEU A 329 14.47 -3.32 -21.88
N SER A 330 13.56 -2.35 -21.90
CA SER A 330 13.41 -1.35 -20.84
C SER A 330 12.53 -1.84 -19.68
N HIS A 331 11.64 -2.83 -19.90
CA HIS A 331 10.73 -3.33 -18.86
C HIS A 331 11.43 -3.89 -17.61
N PRO A 332 12.50 -4.71 -17.73
CA PRO A 332 13.25 -5.15 -16.55
C PRO A 332 13.85 -3.97 -15.77
N SER A 333 14.32 -2.92 -16.47
CA SER A 333 14.81 -1.70 -15.81
C SER A 333 13.71 -1.02 -15.00
N VAL A 334 12.49 -0.92 -15.51
CA VAL A 334 11.37 -0.32 -14.75
C VAL A 334 11.14 -1.06 -13.43
N GLU A 335 11.15 -2.39 -13.45
CA GLU A 335 10.88 -3.21 -12.26
C GLU A 335 12.05 -3.26 -11.26
N GLU A 336 13.29 -3.36 -11.76
CA GLU A 336 14.48 -3.57 -10.94
C GLU A 336 15.12 -2.25 -10.51
N ASN A 337 14.99 -1.20 -11.32
CA ASN A 337 15.54 0.13 -11.10
C ASN A 337 14.50 1.13 -10.57
N THR A 338 13.55 0.62 -9.79
CA THR A 338 12.59 1.43 -9.02
C THR A 338 11.79 2.43 -9.86
N GLY A 339 11.37 2.00 -11.06
CA GLY A 339 10.60 2.81 -12.01
C GLY A 339 11.44 3.63 -12.98
N SER A 340 12.77 3.67 -12.83
CA SER A 340 13.66 4.40 -13.73
C SER A 340 14.05 3.57 -14.96
N TYR A 341 14.15 4.22 -16.14
CA TYR A 341 14.51 3.56 -17.39
C TYR A 341 15.12 4.53 -18.40
N SER A 342 15.74 4.01 -19.45
CA SER A 342 16.15 4.78 -20.62
C SER A 342 15.47 4.28 -21.90
N ALA A 343 15.28 5.20 -22.84
CA ALA A 343 14.67 4.96 -24.15
C ALA A 343 15.37 5.82 -25.23
N ARG A 344 15.17 5.47 -26.50
CA ARG A 344 15.71 6.20 -27.66
C ARG A 344 14.56 6.53 -28.60
N PRO A 345 13.77 7.58 -28.32
CA PRO A 345 12.57 7.90 -29.10
C PRO A 345 12.89 8.22 -30.57
N ILE A 346 14.04 8.84 -30.81
CA ILE A 346 14.53 9.20 -32.15
C ILE A 346 16.04 8.95 -32.17
N ARG A 347 16.57 8.56 -33.32
CA ARG A 347 18.01 8.37 -33.51
C ARG A 347 18.79 9.62 -33.09
N GLY A 348 19.77 9.44 -32.20
CA GLY A 348 20.63 10.50 -31.69
C GLY A 348 20.13 11.19 -30.42
N LEU A 349 18.92 10.84 -29.94
CA LEU A 349 18.37 11.31 -28.68
C LEU A 349 18.13 10.13 -27.73
N LYS A 350 18.75 10.19 -26.55
CA LYS A 350 18.48 9.30 -25.43
C LYS A 350 17.60 10.02 -24.41
N LEU A 351 16.47 9.42 -24.06
CA LEU A 351 15.57 9.90 -23.03
C LEU A 351 15.77 9.05 -21.77
N ILE A 352 16.02 9.70 -20.64
CA ILE A 352 16.24 9.05 -19.34
C ILE A 352 15.10 9.47 -18.42
N SER A 353 14.30 8.50 -17.97
CA SER A 353 13.25 8.70 -16.97
C SER A 353 13.78 8.32 -15.59
N LEU A 354 13.82 9.30 -14.69
CA LEU A 354 14.38 9.20 -13.36
C LEU A 354 13.27 9.20 -12.31
N ASN A 355 13.31 8.24 -11.38
CA ASN A 355 12.47 8.30 -10.19
C ASN A 355 13.01 9.35 -9.20
N THR A 356 12.47 10.56 -9.25
CA THR A 356 12.87 11.70 -8.42
C THR A 356 12.32 11.64 -6.99
N ASN A 357 11.51 10.63 -6.63
CA ASN A 357 11.03 10.46 -5.25
C ASN A 357 12.15 10.19 -4.24
N PHE A 358 13.35 9.86 -4.70
CA PHE A 358 14.54 9.69 -3.87
C PHE A 358 15.19 11.00 -3.44
N CYS A 359 14.63 12.14 -3.81
CA CYS A 359 14.97 13.43 -3.20
C CYS A 359 13.85 14.04 -2.38
N TYR A 360 12.66 13.43 -2.39
CA TYR A 360 11.46 14.04 -1.85
C TYR A 360 11.45 14.11 -0.33
N THR A 361 11.23 15.29 0.24
CA THR A 361 11.30 15.50 1.69
C THR A 361 10.22 14.77 2.48
N LEU A 362 9.11 14.33 1.84
CA LEU A 362 8.07 13.53 2.49
C LEU A 362 8.23 12.03 2.27
N ASN A 363 9.28 11.59 1.58
CA ASN A 363 9.63 10.19 1.54
C ASN A 363 10.37 9.81 2.82
N TRP A 364 9.62 9.31 3.82
CA TRP A 364 10.17 9.00 5.15
C TRP A 364 11.35 8.05 5.11
N TRP A 365 11.43 7.16 4.11
CA TRP A 365 12.54 6.20 3.99
C TRP A 365 13.91 6.85 3.81
N LEU A 366 13.97 8.09 3.30
CA LEU A 366 15.22 8.82 3.09
C LEU A 366 15.87 9.33 4.38
N TYR A 367 15.13 9.34 5.49
CA TYR A 367 15.68 9.66 6.82
C TYR A 367 16.24 8.43 7.54
N GLN A 368 16.19 7.25 6.92
CA GLN A 368 16.66 6.01 7.53
C GLN A 368 18.19 5.97 7.61
N GLN A 369 18.75 5.55 8.76
CA GLN A 369 20.18 5.30 8.91
C GLN A 369 20.56 3.84 8.61
N PRO A 370 21.76 3.58 8.02
CA PRO A 370 22.72 4.56 7.53
C PRO A 370 22.18 5.36 6.34
N VAL A 371 22.46 6.68 6.28
CA VAL A 371 22.04 7.54 5.15
C VAL A 371 22.66 7.03 3.86
N ASP A 372 21.81 6.79 2.86
CA ASP A 372 22.24 6.46 1.50
C ASP A 372 22.39 7.74 0.68
N LYS A 373 23.61 8.08 0.26
CA LYS A 373 23.89 9.25 -0.60
C LYS A 373 23.44 9.03 -2.04
N ASP A 374 23.28 7.77 -2.45
CA ASP A 374 22.75 7.37 -3.75
C ASP A 374 21.62 6.35 -3.55
N PRO A 375 20.44 6.81 -3.07
CA PRO A 375 19.32 5.93 -2.77
C PRO A 375 19.03 4.97 -3.94
N ASN A 376 19.17 3.68 -3.66
CA ASN A 376 18.95 2.59 -4.63
C ASN A 376 19.91 2.55 -5.82
N GLY A 377 21.01 3.31 -5.81
CA GLY A 377 22.02 3.33 -6.87
C GLY A 377 21.59 4.09 -8.13
N ILE A 378 20.66 5.04 -7.98
CA ILE A 378 20.05 5.79 -9.08
C ILE A 378 21.03 6.76 -9.75
N PHE A 379 21.92 7.40 -9.01
CA PHE A 379 22.98 8.24 -9.57
C PHE A 379 24.04 7.41 -10.27
N ALA A 380 24.48 6.29 -9.68
CA ALA A 380 25.40 5.38 -10.35
C ALA A 380 24.83 4.90 -11.69
N TRP A 381 23.53 4.56 -11.72
CA TRP A 381 22.84 4.22 -12.96
C TRP A 381 22.74 5.40 -13.94
N LEU A 382 22.33 6.59 -13.49
CA LEU A 382 22.25 7.80 -14.32
C LEU A 382 23.60 8.15 -14.97
N ILE A 383 24.68 8.08 -14.20
CA ILE A 383 26.05 8.35 -14.69
C ILE A 383 26.43 7.35 -15.79
N ASN A 384 26.09 6.07 -15.62
CA ASN A 384 26.34 5.06 -16.65
C ASN A 384 25.53 5.34 -17.92
N GLU A 385 24.26 5.72 -17.80
CA GLU A 385 23.41 6.05 -18.96
C GLU A 385 23.89 7.30 -19.71
N LEU A 386 24.34 8.33 -18.98
CA LEU A 386 24.92 9.56 -19.53
C LEU A 386 26.28 9.32 -20.17
N GLN A 387 27.12 8.50 -19.55
CA GLN A 387 28.41 8.13 -20.13
C GLN A 387 28.24 7.30 -21.40
N ASP A 388 27.28 6.36 -21.43
CA ASP A 388 26.92 5.62 -22.63
C ASP A 388 26.45 6.58 -23.74
N ALA A 389 25.63 7.59 -23.42
CA ALA A 389 25.22 8.59 -24.40
C ALA A 389 26.41 9.43 -24.92
N GLU A 390 27.31 9.86 -24.03
CA GLU A 390 28.55 10.59 -24.39
C GLU A 390 29.42 9.76 -25.35
N ASP A 391 29.62 8.49 -25.03
CA ASP A 391 30.45 7.56 -25.82
C ASP A 391 29.85 7.28 -27.20
N ASN A 392 28.53 7.28 -27.32
CA ASN A 392 27.81 7.08 -28.58
C ASN A 392 27.52 8.40 -29.35
N GLY A 393 27.91 9.56 -28.81
CA GLY A 393 27.65 10.86 -29.42
C GLY A 393 26.15 11.22 -29.47
N GLU A 394 25.37 10.73 -28.50
CA GLU A 394 23.94 11.02 -28.37
C GLU A 394 23.70 12.29 -27.54
N ARG A 395 22.64 13.02 -27.86
CA ARG A 395 22.09 14.06 -26.99
C ARG A 395 21.14 13.43 -25.98
N VAL A 396 21.00 14.05 -24.82
CA VAL A 396 20.20 13.50 -23.70
C VAL A 396 19.10 14.45 -23.28
N TRP A 397 17.91 13.88 -23.06
CA TRP A 397 16.84 14.48 -22.29
C TRP A 397 16.61 13.70 -21.00
N ILE A 398 16.38 14.42 -19.90
CA ILE A 398 16.05 13.82 -18.61
C ILE A 398 14.60 14.20 -18.27
N ILE A 399 13.79 13.20 -17.89
CA ILE A 399 12.45 13.43 -17.35
C ILE A 399 12.38 12.91 -15.92
N GLY A 400 11.64 13.60 -15.07
CA GLY A 400 11.34 13.21 -13.69
C GLY A 400 10.07 13.90 -13.21
N HIS A 401 9.69 13.72 -11.96
CA HIS A 401 8.52 14.40 -11.41
C HIS A 401 8.91 15.63 -10.58
N ILE A 402 9.67 15.44 -9.50
CA ILE A 402 10.13 16.52 -8.61
C ILE A 402 11.42 17.11 -9.20
N ALA A 403 11.41 18.40 -9.49
CA ALA A 403 12.60 19.08 -9.95
C ALA A 403 13.68 19.10 -8.85
N PRO A 404 14.96 18.85 -9.16
CA PRO A 404 16.05 18.92 -8.19
C PRO A 404 16.17 20.28 -7.49
N GLY A 405 15.84 21.35 -8.23
CA GLY A 405 15.78 22.70 -7.71
C GLY A 405 14.52 23.02 -6.90
N ASP A 406 13.59 22.08 -6.70
CA ASP A 406 12.36 22.31 -5.94
C ASP A 406 12.63 22.33 -4.43
N ASN A 407 11.84 23.10 -3.67
CA ASN A 407 12.02 23.19 -2.22
C ASN A 407 11.65 21.89 -1.48
N THR A 408 10.96 20.95 -2.13
CA THR A 408 10.65 19.60 -1.60
C THR A 408 11.72 18.57 -1.98
N CYS A 409 12.83 18.98 -2.59
CA CYS A 409 13.96 18.13 -2.90
C CYS A 409 15.13 18.40 -1.94
N PHE A 410 15.69 17.36 -1.30
CA PHE A 410 16.78 17.54 -0.35
C PHE A 410 18.01 18.22 -0.97
N HIS A 411 18.63 19.16 -0.23
CA HIS A 411 19.84 19.87 -0.67
C HIS A 411 20.99 18.91 -1.00
N ASP A 412 21.19 17.85 -0.21
CA ASP A 412 22.24 16.85 -0.47
C ASP A 412 22.05 16.21 -1.85
N TYR A 413 20.87 15.63 -2.10
CA TYR A 413 20.54 14.97 -3.36
C TYR A 413 20.66 15.94 -4.54
N SER A 414 20.12 17.15 -4.39
CA SER A 414 20.13 18.17 -5.43
C SER A 414 21.55 18.66 -5.76
N ASN A 415 22.41 18.79 -4.76
CA ASN A 415 23.82 19.14 -4.95
C ASN A 415 24.55 18.03 -5.75
N TYR A 416 24.36 16.77 -5.35
CA TYR A 416 24.93 15.61 -6.04
C TYR A 416 24.45 15.51 -7.49
N TYR A 417 23.14 15.68 -7.72
CA TYR A 417 22.57 15.73 -9.06
C TYR A 417 23.18 16.87 -9.88
N SER A 418 23.37 18.06 -9.29
CA SER A 418 23.97 19.21 -9.97
C SER A 418 25.41 18.96 -10.42
N GLN A 419 26.21 18.19 -9.66
CA GLN A 419 27.55 17.76 -10.09
C GLN A 419 27.49 16.90 -11.37
N ILE A 420 26.51 15.99 -11.46
CA ILE A 420 26.28 15.15 -12.65
C ILE A 420 25.89 16.01 -13.84
N ILE A 421 24.97 16.97 -13.66
CA ILE A 421 24.56 17.90 -14.70
C ILE A 421 25.75 18.74 -15.18
N GLU A 422 26.58 19.25 -14.28
CA GLU A 422 27.78 20.01 -14.66
C GLU A 422 28.77 19.17 -15.49
N ARG A 423 28.98 17.91 -15.11
CA ARG A 423 29.85 16.98 -15.86
C ARG A 423 29.33 16.72 -17.26
N TYR A 424 28.03 16.46 -17.42
CA TYR A 424 27.43 16.04 -18.70
C TYR A 424 26.69 17.16 -19.44
N SER A 425 26.87 18.43 -19.03
CA SER A 425 26.14 19.59 -19.57
C SER A 425 26.27 19.81 -21.09
N HIS A 426 27.25 19.18 -21.74
CA HIS A 426 27.50 19.32 -23.18
C HIS A 426 26.71 18.31 -24.04
N ILE A 427 26.15 17.27 -23.43
CA ILE A 427 25.24 16.31 -24.11
C ILE A 427 23.79 16.46 -23.65
N ILE A 428 23.55 16.94 -22.42
CA ILE A 428 22.21 17.19 -21.89
C ILE A 428 21.63 18.42 -22.59
N SER A 429 20.47 18.24 -23.23
CA SER A 429 19.85 19.28 -24.07
C SER A 429 18.62 19.90 -23.43
N ALA A 430 17.92 19.14 -22.59
CA ALA A 430 16.75 19.59 -21.84
C ALA A 430 16.48 18.65 -20.66
N GLN A 431 15.81 19.18 -19.63
CA GLN A 431 15.27 18.41 -18.51
C GLN A 431 13.81 18.80 -18.29
N PHE A 432 12.95 17.86 -17.91
CA PHE A 432 11.50 18.07 -17.78
C PHE A 432 10.97 17.47 -16.48
N PHE A 433 10.20 18.27 -15.75
CA PHE A 433 9.65 17.94 -14.42
C PHE A 433 8.18 18.38 -14.32
N GLY A 434 7.55 18.13 -13.16
CA GLY A 434 6.18 18.49 -12.81
C GLY A 434 6.08 18.90 -11.33
N HIS A 435 5.13 18.32 -10.59
CA HIS A 435 5.00 18.37 -9.12
C HIS A 435 4.50 19.70 -8.54
N THR A 436 4.99 20.84 -9.03
CA THR A 436 4.62 22.15 -8.47
C THR A 436 3.24 22.61 -8.94
N HIS A 437 2.68 21.92 -9.93
CA HIS A 437 1.44 22.18 -10.67
C HIS A 437 1.43 23.48 -11.50
N LYS A 438 2.45 24.30 -11.33
CA LYS A 438 2.59 25.62 -11.94
C LYS A 438 3.43 25.57 -13.20
N ASP A 439 3.33 26.61 -14.01
CA ASP A 439 4.25 26.83 -15.12
C ASP A 439 5.53 27.50 -14.59
N GLU A 440 6.56 26.69 -14.35
CA GLU A 440 7.82 27.14 -13.76
C GLU A 440 9.02 26.60 -14.55
N LEU A 441 10.20 27.13 -14.25
CA LEU A 441 11.46 26.62 -14.78
C LEU A 441 12.58 26.79 -13.75
N SER A 442 13.65 26.04 -13.94
CA SER A 442 14.85 26.08 -13.09
C SER A 442 16.11 26.10 -13.94
N ILE A 443 17.06 26.99 -13.60
CA ILE A 443 18.33 27.16 -14.29
C ILE A 443 19.45 26.58 -13.43
N PHE A 444 20.25 25.71 -14.04
CA PHE A 444 21.43 25.12 -13.42
C PHE A 444 22.67 25.94 -13.81
N TYR A 445 23.53 26.22 -12.84
CA TYR A 445 24.76 26.98 -13.03
C TYR A 445 25.99 26.16 -12.65
N LYS A 446 27.09 26.41 -13.35
CA LYS A 446 28.41 25.89 -13.00
C LYS A 446 28.80 26.31 -11.59
N ASN A 447 29.12 25.36 -10.70
CA ASN A 447 29.46 25.60 -9.29
C ASN A 447 28.41 26.38 -8.46
N GLY A 448 27.22 26.67 -8.99
CA GLY A 448 26.09 27.31 -8.29
C GLY A 448 26.24 28.75 -7.81
N LYS A 449 27.47 29.22 -7.54
CA LYS A 449 27.76 30.50 -6.86
C LYS A 449 27.75 31.72 -7.78
N GLU A 450 27.99 31.53 -9.07
CA GLU A 450 28.05 32.60 -10.05
C GLU A 450 26.88 32.47 -11.03
N GLN A 451 25.73 32.99 -10.65
CA GLN A 451 24.52 32.99 -11.48
C GLN A 451 24.63 34.05 -12.58
N THR A 452 25.36 33.75 -13.65
CA THR A 452 25.47 34.60 -14.85
C THR A 452 25.05 33.83 -16.11
N ALA A 453 24.80 34.54 -17.20
CA ALA A 453 24.45 33.94 -18.49
C ALA A 453 25.52 32.96 -18.98
N GLU A 454 26.80 33.26 -18.78
CA GLU A 454 27.94 32.43 -19.20
C GLU A 454 28.06 31.14 -18.39
N ASN A 455 27.65 31.18 -17.12
CA ASN A 455 27.72 30.03 -16.22
C ASN A 455 26.44 29.19 -16.20
N ALA A 456 25.37 29.61 -16.88
CA ALA A 456 24.15 28.84 -17.03
C ALA A 456 24.40 27.63 -17.96
N ILE A 457 24.19 26.41 -17.45
CA ILE A 457 24.59 25.16 -18.11
C ILE A 457 23.43 24.23 -18.49
N SER A 458 22.26 24.38 -17.86
CA SER A 458 21.09 23.56 -18.17
C SER A 458 19.79 24.23 -17.72
N VAL A 459 18.65 23.78 -18.25
CA VAL A 459 17.31 24.24 -17.88
C VAL A 459 16.43 23.03 -17.59
N GLY A 460 15.76 23.05 -16.44
CA GLY A 460 14.66 22.17 -16.09
C GLY A 460 13.32 22.87 -16.30
N TYR A 461 12.56 22.41 -17.28
CA TYR A 461 11.20 22.89 -17.55
C TYR A 461 10.21 22.18 -16.64
N ILE A 462 9.46 22.92 -15.84
CA ILE A 462 8.46 22.37 -14.91
C ILE A 462 7.09 22.51 -15.59
N GLY A 463 6.56 21.37 -16.01
CA GLY A 463 5.30 21.22 -16.72
C GLY A 463 4.13 21.74 -15.89
N PRO A 464 3.13 22.39 -16.50
CA PRO A 464 1.96 22.83 -15.77
C PRO A 464 1.06 21.62 -15.47
N SER A 465 0.30 21.66 -14.39
CA SER A 465 -0.63 20.57 -14.09
C SER A 465 -1.82 20.54 -15.03
N ILE A 466 -2.32 19.33 -15.27
CA ILE A 466 -3.66 19.14 -15.82
C ILE A 466 -4.70 19.39 -14.72
N THR A 467 -4.41 18.99 -13.48
CA THR A 467 -5.31 19.24 -12.36
C THR A 467 -5.54 20.73 -12.09
N PRO A 468 -6.79 21.15 -11.81
CA PRO A 468 -7.07 22.47 -11.24
C PRO A 468 -6.57 22.63 -9.80
N PHE A 469 -6.13 21.55 -9.15
CA PHE A 469 -5.63 21.58 -7.79
C PHE A 469 -4.28 22.32 -7.73
N LEU A 470 -4.02 23.28 -6.84
CA LEU A 470 -5.01 24.09 -6.14
C LEU A 470 -5.14 25.45 -6.84
N ASN A 471 -6.36 25.78 -7.24
CA ASN A 471 -6.76 27.08 -7.77
C ASN A 471 -6.05 27.50 -9.06
N LEU A 472 -5.75 26.53 -9.93
CA LEU A 472 -5.12 26.78 -11.23
C LEU A 472 -6.10 26.44 -12.36
N ASN A 473 -5.95 27.07 -13.51
CA ASN A 473 -6.55 26.52 -14.72
C ASN A 473 -5.88 25.18 -15.07
N PRO A 474 -6.55 24.27 -15.77
CA PRO A 474 -5.93 23.13 -16.42
C PRO A 474 -4.97 23.60 -17.52
N GLY A 475 -3.84 22.91 -17.70
CA GLY A 475 -2.92 23.21 -18.80
C GLY A 475 -2.00 22.05 -19.16
N PHE A 476 -1.41 22.14 -20.35
CA PHE A 476 -0.36 21.23 -20.83
C PHE A 476 0.65 22.02 -21.66
N ARG A 477 1.79 21.40 -21.98
CA ARG A 477 2.86 22.09 -22.71
C ARG A 477 3.30 21.34 -23.95
N VAL A 478 3.70 22.10 -24.96
CA VAL A 478 4.27 21.60 -26.19
C VAL A 478 5.58 22.30 -26.49
N TYR A 479 6.57 21.54 -26.92
CA TYR A 479 7.90 22.03 -27.28
C TYR A 479 8.13 21.93 -28.78
N LYS A 480 8.67 23.00 -29.38
CA LYS A 480 9.27 22.93 -30.71
C LYS A 480 10.77 22.65 -30.52
N VAL A 481 11.26 21.59 -31.15
CA VAL A 481 12.58 21.01 -30.86
C VAL A 481 13.40 20.93 -32.14
N ASP A 482 14.68 21.32 -32.09
CA ASP A 482 15.57 21.19 -33.23
C ASP A 482 15.86 19.72 -33.58
N THR A 483 15.76 19.37 -34.87
CA THR A 483 15.95 17.98 -35.34
C THR A 483 17.39 17.45 -35.25
N LYS A 484 18.38 18.32 -35.00
CA LYS A 484 19.81 17.95 -34.91
C LYS A 484 20.38 18.14 -33.51
N THR A 485 20.13 19.27 -32.88
CA THR A 485 20.67 19.58 -31.55
C THR A 485 19.79 19.04 -30.43
N PHE A 486 18.52 18.74 -30.70
CA PHE A 486 17.50 18.37 -29.72
C PHE A 486 17.30 19.42 -28.62
N GLU A 487 17.67 20.68 -28.90
CA GLU A 487 17.43 21.81 -28.02
C GLU A 487 16.03 22.37 -28.24
N ILE A 488 15.50 22.98 -27.18
CA ILE A 488 14.18 23.59 -27.20
C ILE A 488 14.26 24.91 -27.97
N ILE A 489 13.55 25.00 -29.08
CA ILE A 489 13.42 26.21 -29.90
C ILE A 489 12.26 27.07 -29.39
N ASP A 490 11.18 26.45 -28.93
CA ASP A 490 10.09 27.15 -28.28
C ASP A 490 9.37 26.25 -27.27
N SER A 491 8.75 26.89 -26.29
CA SER A 491 7.96 26.28 -25.23
C SER A 491 6.59 26.97 -25.23
N ILE A 492 5.56 26.23 -25.63
CA ILE A 492 4.21 26.75 -25.84
C ILE A 492 3.28 26.10 -24.83
N THR A 493 2.68 26.91 -23.96
CA THR A 493 1.72 26.44 -22.96
C THR A 493 0.30 26.62 -23.48
N TYR A 494 -0.51 25.58 -23.36
CA TYR A 494 -1.94 25.62 -23.60
C TYR A 494 -2.67 25.56 -22.26
N SER A 495 -3.75 26.33 -22.12
CA SER A 495 -4.59 26.32 -20.94
C SER A 495 -6.07 26.35 -21.29
N ALA A 496 -6.90 25.94 -20.33
CA ALA A 496 -8.35 25.99 -20.45
C ALA A 496 -8.94 26.99 -19.46
N ASP A 497 -9.81 27.88 -19.94
CA ASP A 497 -10.55 28.83 -19.09
C ASP A 497 -11.61 28.11 -18.25
N LEU A 498 -11.21 27.50 -17.13
CA LEU A 498 -12.11 26.66 -16.34
C LEU A 498 -13.31 27.44 -15.79
N TYR A 499 -13.09 28.69 -15.38
CA TYR A 499 -14.15 29.57 -14.87
C TYR A 499 -15.26 29.90 -15.89
N LYS A 500 -15.02 29.67 -17.19
CA LYS A 500 -16.03 29.85 -18.25
C LYS A 500 -16.84 28.58 -18.52
N ALA A 501 -16.34 27.41 -18.09
CA ALA A 501 -16.94 26.10 -18.32
C ALA A 501 -17.83 25.67 -17.15
N THR A 502 -18.90 26.43 -16.88
CA THR A 502 -19.76 26.24 -15.70
C THR A 502 -20.97 25.33 -15.93
N ASP A 503 -21.39 25.13 -17.19
CA ASP A 503 -22.61 24.42 -17.55
C ASP A 503 -22.34 23.24 -18.51
N LEU A 504 -23.29 22.31 -18.62
CA LEU A 504 -23.18 21.08 -19.42
C LEU A 504 -22.87 21.34 -20.91
N ASN A 505 -23.30 22.48 -21.45
CA ASN A 505 -23.19 22.79 -22.88
C ASN A 505 -21.91 23.58 -23.24
N ASN A 506 -21.13 24.00 -22.24
CA ASN A 506 -19.98 24.86 -22.43
C ASN A 506 -18.70 24.12 -22.04
N GLU A 507 -18.09 23.42 -23.01
CA GLU A 507 -16.78 22.79 -22.79
C GLU A 507 -15.70 23.84 -22.44
N PRO A 508 -14.64 23.47 -21.71
CA PRO A 508 -13.49 24.33 -21.47
C PRO A 508 -12.86 24.78 -22.79
N ASN A 509 -12.68 26.09 -22.93
CA ASN A 509 -12.03 26.67 -24.08
C ASN A 509 -10.51 26.51 -23.95
N TRP A 510 -9.98 25.42 -24.51
CA TRP A 510 -8.55 25.20 -24.67
C TRP A 510 -7.96 26.15 -25.72
N HIS A 511 -6.91 26.86 -25.35
CA HIS A 511 -6.24 27.83 -26.22
C HIS A 511 -4.74 27.93 -25.90
N VAL A 512 -3.96 28.47 -26.83
CA VAL A 512 -2.56 28.85 -26.55
C VAL A 512 -2.59 29.96 -25.51
N GLU A 513 -1.97 29.74 -24.37
CA GLU A 513 -1.79 30.77 -23.36
C GLU A 513 -0.64 31.70 -23.76
N TYR A 514 0.52 31.12 -24.06
CA TYR A 514 1.69 31.86 -24.54
C TYR A 514 2.73 30.97 -25.24
N SER A 515 3.52 31.60 -26.10
CA SER A 515 4.84 31.10 -26.54
C SER A 515 5.92 31.78 -25.69
N ALA A 516 6.81 31.00 -25.08
CA ALA A 516 7.92 31.54 -24.28
C ALA A 516 8.82 32.46 -25.10
N ARG A 517 9.11 32.07 -26.34
CA ARG A 517 9.89 32.90 -27.28
C ARG A 517 9.24 34.27 -27.51
N GLU A 518 7.94 34.29 -27.75
CA GLU A 518 7.22 35.54 -28.03
C GLU A 518 7.09 36.40 -26.77
N ALA A 519 6.69 35.78 -25.66
CA ALA A 519 6.38 36.49 -24.42
C ALA A 519 7.60 37.16 -23.77
N TYR A 520 8.78 36.51 -23.86
CA TYR A 520 9.99 36.92 -23.16
C TYR A 520 11.09 37.45 -24.08
N SER A 521 10.79 37.71 -25.35
CA SER A 521 11.73 38.36 -26.26
C SER A 521 11.98 39.81 -25.83
N SER A 522 13.24 40.17 -25.59
CA SER A 522 13.65 41.52 -25.20
C SER A 522 14.97 41.93 -25.86
N SER A 523 15.47 43.13 -25.54
CA SER A 523 16.81 43.57 -25.96
C SER A 523 17.94 42.80 -25.27
N ARG A 524 17.76 42.34 -24.01
CA ARG A 524 18.73 41.53 -23.26
C ARG A 524 18.60 40.03 -23.58
N ALA A 525 17.37 39.52 -23.62
CA ALA A 525 17.02 38.16 -23.99
C ALA A 525 16.74 38.05 -25.51
N ARG A 526 17.70 38.49 -26.34
CA ARG A 526 17.54 38.51 -27.80
C ARG A 526 17.88 37.16 -28.42
N LEU A 527 16.98 36.66 -29.27
CA LEU A 527 17.22 35.48 -30.12
C LEU A 527 17.73 35.92 -31.50
N ALA A 528 18.80 35.30 -31.99
CA ALA A 528 19.45 35.70 -33.24
C ALA A 528 18.65 35.34 -34.49
N SER A 529 17.83 34.29 -34.42
CA SER A 529 16.99 33.80 -35.50
C SER A 529 15.75 33.09 -34.97
N SER A 530 14.81 32.78 -35.86
CA SER A 530 13.61 31.99 -35.56
C SER A 530 13.91 30.57 -35.10
N THR A 531 15.12 30.05 -35.36
CA THR A 531 15.55 28.70 -34.99
C THR A 531 16.62 28.69 -33.89
N SER A 532 16.86 29.84 -33.24
CA SER A 532 17.82 29.93 -32.12
C SER A 532 17.24 29.28 -30.87
N PRO A 533 17.91 28.34 -30.19
CA PRO A 533 17.36 27.66 -29.01
C PRO A 533 17.14 28.61 -27.81
N LEU A 534 16.20 28.25 -26.93
CA LEU A 534 15.98 28.85 -25.62
C LEU A 534 17.05 28.34 -24.65
N THR A 535 18.28 28.82 -24.82
CA THR A 535 19.44 28.35 -24.05
C THR A 535 19.34 28.70 -22.56
N PRO A 536 20.11 28.04 -21.68
CA PRO A 536 20.22 28.44 -20.27
C PRO A 536 20.61 29.91 -20.10
N ALA A 537 21.53 30.41 -20.93
CA ALA A 537 21.95 31.81 -20.96
C ALA A 537 20.80 32.76 -21.34
N TRP A 538 19.96 32.36 -22.30
CA TRP A 538 18.80 33.14 -22.69
C TRP A 538 17.79 33.24 -21.54
N TRP A 539 17.46 32.12 -20.90
CA TRP A 539 16.58 32.11 -19.73
C TRP A 539 17.14 32.91 -18.55
N HIS A 540 18.46 32.89 -18.34
CA HIS A 540 19.10 33.77 -17.36
C HIS A 540 18.85 35.25 -17.71
N ASN A 541 19.04 35.66 -18.97
CA ASN A 541 18.75 37.04 -19.37
C ASN A 541 17.27 37.42 -19.20
N VAL A 542 16.33 36.49 -19.42
CA VAL A 542 14.92 36.72 -19.11
C VAL A 542 14.74 37.03 -17.62
N THR A 543 15.40 36.29 -16.72
CA THR A 543 15.33 36.58 -15.28
C THR A 543 15.95 37.94 -14.92
N VAL A 544 16.95 38.41 -15.67
CA VAL A 544 17.52 39.77 -15.50
C VAL A 544 16.50 40.83 -15.94
N ASP A 545 15.75 40.59 -17.00
CA ASP A 545 14.65 41.49 -17.39
C ASP A 545 13.52 41.49 -16.37
N MET A 546 13.23 40.36 -15.71
CA MET A 546 12.25 40.32 -14.61
C MET A 546 12.62 41.23 -13.43
N GLU A 547 13.92 41.49 -13.20
CA GLU A 547 14.39 42.40 -12.13
C GLU A 547 14.14 43.87 -12.48
N ASP A 548 13.91 44.18 -13.76
CA ASP A 548 13.74 45.53 -14.27
C ASP A 548 12.26 45.95 -14.24
N ASP A 549 11.91 46.86 -13.33
CA ASP A 549 10.53 47.35 -13.13
C ASP A 549 9.98 48.12 -14.34
N ASP A 550 10.84 48.59 -15.26
CA ASP A 550 10.42 49.22 -16.52
C ASP A 550 9.90 48.19 -17.55
N THR A 551 10.00 46.89 -17.26
CA THR A 551 9.50 45.81 -18.12
C THR A 551 8.32 45.06 -17.48
N ASP A 552 7.38 44.60 -18.31
CA ASP A 552 6.26 43.75 -17.87
C ASP A 552 6.62 42.25 -17.76
N THR A 553 7.92 41.92 -17.88
CA THR A 553 8.42 40.54 -18.00
C THR A 553 8.05 39.68 -16.80
N PHE A 554 8.22 40.23 -15.58
CA PHE A 554 7.86 39.50 -14.36
C PHE A 554 6.35 39.31 -14.23
N GLU A 555 5.55 40.33 -14.58
CA GLU A 555 4.09 40.23 -14.53
C GLU A 555 3.54 39.18 -15.50
N LYS A 556 4.14 39.08 -16.70
CA LYS A 556 3.89 38.00 -17.66
C LYS A 556 4.22 36.65 -17.05
N TYR A 557 5.43 36.49 -16.48
CA TYR A 557 5.84 35.25 -15.82
C TYR A 557 4.87 34.85 -14.70
N ARG A 558 4.58 35.76 -13.75
CA ARG A 558 3.64 35.52 -12.66
C ARG A 558 2.28 35.04 -13.18
N ARG A 559 1.75 35.69 -14.21
CA ARG A 559 0.47 35.32 -14.81
C ARG A 559 0.51 33.90 -15.36
N PHE A 560 1.52 33.58 -16.18
CA PHE A 560 1.64 32.27 -16.82
C PHE A 560 1.95 31.15 -15.83
N THR A 561 2.73 31.41 -14.77
CA THR A 561 2.98 30.47 -13.67
C THR A 561 1.69 29.92 -13.07
N THR A 562 0.62 30.70 -13.08
CA THR A 562 -0.69 30.29 -12.56
C THR A 562 -1.68 29.86 -13.63
N LYS A 563 -1.21 29.67 -14.87
CA LYS A 563 -2.03 29.38 -16.06
C LYS A 563 -3.15 30.40 -16.26
N SER A 564 -2.85 31.68 -15.99
CA SER A 564 -3.81 32.79 -16.05
C SER A 564 -5.05 32.55 -15.17
N SER A 565 -4.90 31.82 -14.06
CA SER A 565 -5.99 31.59 -13.12
C SER A 565 -6.54 32.91 -12.57
N PRO A 566 -7.86 33.14 -12.61
CA PRO A 566 -8.47 34.38 -12.14
C PRO A 566 -8.44 34.52 -10.60
N ILE A 567 -8.08 33.46 -9.89
CA ILE A 567 -8.03 33.40 -8.42
C ILE A 567 -6.60 33.15 -7.91
N ALA A 568 -5.61 33.33 -8.79
CA ALA A 568 -4.20 33.39 -8.39
C ALA A 568 -3.97 34.51 -7.38
N ARG A 569 -3.08 34.28 -6.42
CA ARG A 569 -2.70 35.29 -5.43
C ARG A 569 -1.87 36.39 -6.08
N GLU A 570 -2.06 37.62 -5.61
CA GLU A 570 -1.16 38.72 -5.92
C GLU A 570 0.24 38.44 -5.38
N CYS A 571 1.25 39.05 -6.01
CA CYS A 571 2.67 38.87 -5.70
C CYS A 571 3.26 40.26 -5.45
N ASP A 572 3.75 40.47 -4.23
CA ASP A 572 4.48 41.67 -3.82
C ASP A 572 5.96 41.60 -4.22
N ASP A 573 6.74 42.63 -3.88
CA ASP A 573 8.16 42.73 -4.22
C ASP A 573 8.99 41.60 -3.60
N GLU A 574 8.62 41.12 -2.41
CA GLU A 574 9.28 39.99 -1.77
C GLU A 574 9.03 38.69 -2.56
N CYS A 575 7.78 38.46 -2.92
CA CYS A 575 7.38 37.35 -3.79
C CYS A 575 8.10 37.43 -5.14
N LYS A 576 8.23 38.61 -5.75
CA LYS A 576 9.00 38.84 -6.99
C LYS A 576 10.46 38.43 -6.84
N ARG A 577 11.15 38.94 -5.81
CA ARG A 577 12.55 38.61 -5.53
C ARG A 577 12.75 37.11 -5.30
N LYS A 578 11.88 36.48 -4.49
CA LYS A 578 11.94 35.04 -4.20
C LYS A 578 11.70 34.21 -5.47
N ALA A 579 10.71 34.58 -6.29
CA ALA A 579 10.42 33.90 -7.55
C ALA A 579 11.60 33.94 -8.52
N ILE A 580 12.20 35.13 -8.76
CA ILE A 580 13.36 35.29 -9.63
C ILE A 580 14.54 34.44 -9.14
N CYS A 581 14.83 34.47 -7.84
CA CYS A 581 15.88 33.64 -7.26
C CYS A 581 15.62 32.14 -7.44
N ASN A 582 14.38 31.69 -7.21
CA ASN A 582 14.02 30.28 -7.33
C ASN A 582 14.16 29.78 -8.77
N ILE A 583 13.88 30.62 -9.78
CA ILE A 583 14.16 30.27 -11.19
C ILE A 583 15.66 30.02 -11.39
N ARG A 584 16.52 30.80 -10.74
CA ARG A 584 17.98 30.66 -10.80
C ARG A 584 18.53 29.57 -9.86
N ALA A 585 17.67 28.83 -9.17
CA ALA A 585 18.04 27.82 -8.19
C ALA A 585 17.75 26.39 -8.69
N GLY A 586 18.43 25.96 -9.76
CA GLY A 586 18.40 24.55 -10.21
C GLY A 586 18.95 23.55 -9.18
N ASN A 587 19.69 24.04 -8.19
CA ASN A 587 20.03 23.30 -6.98
C ASN A 587 19.18 23.83 -5.80
N SER A 588 18.44 22.97 -5.10
CA SER A 588 17.59 23.36 -3.97
C SER A 588 18.34 24.08 -2.85
N GLU A 589 19.64 23.80 -2.68
CA GLU A 589 20.54 24.52 -1.75
C GLU A 589 20.60 26.04 -1.99
N HIS A 590 20.35 26.50 -3.22
CA HIS A 590 20.44 27.91 -3.60
C HIS A 590 19.09 28.63 -3.67
N ARG A 591 18.00 28.01 -3.21
CA ARG A 591 16.68 28.64 -3.23
C ARG A 591 16.58 29.78 -2.21
N CYS A 592 15.73 30.76 -2.50
CA CYS A 592 15.51 31.92 -1.64
C CYS A 592 14.16 31.91 -0.91
N ASP A 593 13.32 30.90 -1.13
CA ASP A 593 12.07 30.69 -0.39
C ASP A 593 12.24 29.77 0.82
N TYR A 594 13.49 29.47 1.16
CA TYR A 594 13.89 28.71 2.34
C TYR A 594 14.44 29.68 3.41
N ASP A 595 13.55 30.27 4.21
CA ASP A 595 13.96 31.19 5.29
C ASP A 595 14.55 30.40 6.47
N SER A 596 15.87 30.46 6.63
CA SER A 596 16.57 30.03 7.86
C SER A 596 16.41 31.03 9.02
N ASP A 597 15.88 32.21 8.75
CA ASP A 597 15.98 33.42 9.60
C ASP A 597 14.98 33.46 10.76
N VAL A 598 14.57 32.30 11.27
CA VAL A 598 13.87 32.24 12.56
C VAL A 598 14.83 32.57 13.72
N PHE A 599 16.16 32.56 13.50
CA PHE A 599 17.15 32.91 14.52
C PHE A 599 18.41 33.58 13.94
N GLU A 600 18.45 34.90 13.89
CA GLU A 600 19.74 35.61 14.06
C GLU A 600 19.94 35.89 15.56
N PRO A 601 21.01 35.37 16.20
CA PRO A 601 21.47 35.89 17.47
C PRO A 601 22.56 36.94 17.24
N GLU A 602 22.32 38.14 17.78
CA GLU A 602 23.33 39.18 17.94
C GLU A 602 24.63 38.64 18.58
N GLN A 603 25.75 39.06 17.99
CA GLN A 603 27.14 38.99 18.43
C GLN A 603 27.43 38.55 19.89
N LYS A 604 28.28 37.52 20.05
CA LYS A 604 29.56 37.64 20.80
C LYS A 604 30.50 36.44 20.64
N ARG A 605 31.77 36.80 20.38
CA ARG A 605 32.99 35.97 20.38
C ARG A 605 33.13 35.13 21.66
N GLN A 606 33.52 33.85 21.53
CA GLN A 606 34.74 33.31 22.17
C GLN A 606 35.07 31.87 21.71
N LYS A 607 36.37 31.68 21.44
CA LYS A 607 37.07 30.42 21.14
C LYS A 607 36.88 29.38 22.24
N THR A 608 36.82 28.08 21.92
CA THR A 608 37.75 27.07 22.48
C THR A 608 37.70 25.71 21.73
N GLU A 609 38.86 25.34 21.19
CA GLU A 609 39.56 24.03 21.21
C GLU A 609 38.85 22.70 20.93
N MET A 610 39.08 22.26 19.68
CA MET A 610 39.57 20.96 19.23
C MET A 610 40.16 20.00 20.29
N HIS A 611 39.61 18.78 20.38
CA HIS A 611 40.31 17.61 20.91
C HIS A 611 40.15 16.40 19.98
N LEU A 612 41.29 15.98 19.42
CA LEU A 612 41.53 14.70 18.77
C LEU A 612 41.52 13.57 19.82
N CYS A 613 40.98 12.41 19.45
CA CYS A 613 41.53 11.14 19.90
C CYS A 613 41.42 10.09 18.79
N GLU A 614 42.57 9.50 18.48
CA GLU A 614 42.79 8.51 17.43
C GLU A 614 42.55 7.07 17.91
N HIS A 615 42.29 6.22 16.90
CA HIS A 615 42.63 4.79 16.76
C HIS A 615 41.89 3.72 17.61
N THR A 616 41.22 2.79 16.91
CA THR A 616 41.85 1.53 16.44
C THR A 616 40.86 0.68 15.61
N MET A 617 41.40 0.03 14.56
CA MET A 617 40.70 -0.97 13.74
C MET A 617 40.61 -2.32 14.47
N ALA A 618 39.51 -3.05 14.29
CA ALA A 618 39.45 -4.49 14.48
C ALA A 618 38.46 -5.15 13.49
N THR A 619 38.84 -6.37 13.12
CA THR A 619 38.48 -7.23 11.99
C THR A 619 37.12 -7.95 12.05
N ASN A 620 36.63 -8.32 10.87
CA ASN A 620 35.70 -9.39 10.48
C ASN A 620 35.03 -10.23 11.60
N MET A 621 33.70 -10.25 11.61
CA MET A 621 32.92 -11.42 12.01
C MET A 621 31.58 -11.46 11.27
N GLU A 622 31.41 -12.43 10.36
CA GLU A 622 30.09 -12.88 9.93
C GLU A 622 29.38 -13.47 11.15
N ILE A 623 28.18 -12.96 11.45
CA ILE A 623 27.30 -13.57 12.45
C ILE A 623 25.95 -13.79 11.78
N ALA A 624 25.63 -15.05 11.50
CA ALA A 624 24.26 -15.49 11.31
C ALA A 624 23.51 -15.29 12.63
N VAL A 625 22.64 -14.27 12.71
CA VAL A 625 21.85 -14.00 13.91
C VAL A 625 20.50 -14.71 13.77
N SER A 626 20.39 -15.91 14.36
CA SER A 626 19.08 -16.45 14.76
C SER A 626 18.65 -15.78 16.06
N TYR A 627 17.53 -15.05 16.04
CA TYR A 627 16.95 -14.53 17.28
C TYR A 627 16.40 -15.68 18.12
N PRO A 628 16.70 -15.77 19.43
CA PRO A 628 16.03 -16.73 20.30
C PRO A 628 14.56 -16.34 20.48
N ALA A 629 13.68 -17.34 20.46
CA ALA A 629 12.24 -17.16 20.66
C ALA A 629 11.96 -16.35 21.93
N SER A 630 10.97 -15.44 21.87
CA SER A 630 10.55 -14.67 23.04
C SER A 630 10.13 -15.61 24.17
N LYS A 631 10.28 -15.20 25.45
CA LYS A 631 9.84 -16.02 26.59
C LYS A 631 8.38 -16.47 26.47
N PHE A 632 7.52 -15.62 25.90
CA PHE A 632 6.13 -15.96 25.58
C PHE A 632 6.02 -17.08 24.54
N GLU A 633 6.76 -17.04 23.44
CA GLU A 633 6.76 -18.10 22.44
C GLU A 633 7.40 -19.41 22.95
N ALA A 634 8.46 -19.29 23.76
CA ALA A 634 9.09 -20.42 24.44
C ALA A 634 8.17 -21.07 25.50
N ASP A 635 7.30 -20.29 26.15
CA ASP A 635 6.33 -20.82 27.12
C ASP A 635 5.09 -21.43 26.44
N ASN A 636 4.78 -21.02 25.19
CA ASN A 636 3.58 -21.42 24.43
C ASN A 636 3.88 -22.38 23.24
N THR A 637 5.10 -22.87 23.10
CA THR A 637 5.47 -23.85 22.06
C THR A 637 5.01 -25.26 22.44
N ILE A 638 4.81 -26.11 21.43
CA ILE A 638 4.38 -27.51 21.61
C ILE A 638 5.45 -28.41 22.23
N THR A 639 6.68 -27.91 22.41
CA THR A 639 7.70 -28.60 23.20
C THR A 639 7.40 -28.56 24.70
N ASN A 640 6.53 -27.64 25.15
CA ASN A 640 6.03 -27.59 26.51
C ASN A 640 4.93 -28.66 26.70
N PRO A 641 5.10 -29.65 27.60
CA PRO A 641 4.10 -30.70 27.82
C PRO A 641 2.71 -30.19 28.19
N LYS A 642 2.62 -29.06 28.90
CA LYS A 642 1.32 -28.45 29.29
C LYS A 642 0.59 -27.83 28.11
N VAL A 643 1.32 -27.31 27.13
CA VAL A 643 0.75 -26.78 25.88
C VAL A 643 0.25 -27.93 25.02
N LEU A 644 1.08 -28.96 24.89
CA LEU A 644 0.74 -30.17 24.15
C LEU A 644 -0.52 -30.85 24.73
N GLU A 645 -0.63 -30.92 26.07
CA GLU A 645 -1.81 -31.45 26.75
C GLU A 645 -3.09 -30.68 26.39
N LYS A 646 -3.04 -29.35 26.30
CA LYS A 646 -4.22 -28.54 25.92
C LYS A 646 -4.63 -28.75 24.47
N TYR A 647 -3.69 -28.82 23.54
CA TYR A 647 -3.99 -29.20 22.14
C TYR A 647 -4.59 -30.61 22.06
N GLN A 648 -4.05 -31.56 22.82
CA GLN A 648 -4.58 -32.92 22.87
C GLN A 648 -6.00 -32.96 23.43
N LEU A 649 -6.30 -32.22 24.51
CA LEU A 649 -7.63 -32.20 25.10
C LEU A 649 -8.65 -31.53 24.18
N ALA A 650 -8.29 -30.43 23.52
CA ALA A 650 -9.13 -29.85 22.48
C ALA A 650 -9.41 -30.86 21.36
N ALA A 651 -8.38 -31.59 20.90
CA ALA A 651 -8.53 -32.62 19.89
C ALA A 651 -9.35 -33.82 20.35
N ASP A 652 -9.24 -34.24 21.62
CA ASP A 652 -10.04 -35.32 22.21
C ASP A 652 -11.55 -34.98 22.14
N VAL A 653 -11.94 -33.73 22.41
CA VAL A 653 -13.33 -33.28 22.27
C VAL A 653 -13.77 -33.27 20.80
N VAL A 654 -12.95 -32.77 19.88
CA VAL A 654 -13.23 -32.82 18.43
C VAL A 654 -13.42 -34.27 17.96
N ASN A 655 -12.54 -35.17 18.40
CA ASN A 655 -12.53 -36.59 18.04
C ASN A 655 -13.73 -37.36 18.56
N VAL A 656 -14.40 -36.89 19.61
CA VAL A 656 -15.66 -37.45 20.12
C VAL A 656 -16.87 -36.77 19.51
N THR A 657 -16.81 -35.47 19.23
CA THR A 657 -17.96 -34.69 18.74
C THR A 657 -18.26 -34.90 17.26
N LEU A 658 -17.25 -34.73 16.39
CA LEU A 658 -17.43 -34.87 14.93
C LEU A 658 -18.10 -36.19 14.52
N PRO A 659 -17.73 -37.35 15.08
CA PRO A 659 -18.39 -38.63 14.79
C PRO A 659 -19.88 -38.65 15.12
N LEU A 660 -20.24 -38.11 16.30
CA LEU A 660 -21.62 -38.11 16.79
C LEU A 660 -22.52 -37.24 15.91
N VAL A 661 -21.98 -36.17 15.32
CA VAL A 661 -22.68 -35.32 14.35
C VAL A 661 -22.78 -36.04 13.00
N LEU A 662 -21.69 -36.65 12.50
CA LEU A 662 -21.67 -37.40 11.23
C LEU A 662 -22.65 -38.59 11.24
N GLU A 663 -22.75 -39.34 12.33
CA GLU A 663 -23.66 -40.47 12.46
C GLU A 663 -25.15 -40.07 12.38
N ARG A 664 -25.45 -38.82 12.74
CA ARG A 664 -26.80 -38.23 12.69
C ARG A 664 -27.14 -37.58 11.36
N ALA A 665 -26.16 -37.34 10.49
CA ALA A 665 -26.40 -36.78 9.16
C ALA A 665 -27.05 -37.83 8.24
N GLN A 666 -28.37 -37.97 8.38
CA GLN A 666 -29.21 -38.94 7.67
C GLN A 666 -30.34 -38.24 6.91
N VAL A 667 -31.00 -38.97 6.01
CA VAL A 667 -32.13 -38.45 5.22
C VAL A 667 -33.22 -37.91 6.17
N GLY A 668 -33.71 -36.70 5.87
CA GLY A 668 -34.75 -36.03 6.63
C GLY A 668 -34.27 -35.31 7.89
N VAL A 669 -32.96 -35.30 8.19
CA VAL A 669 -32.41 -34.59 9.34
C VAL A 669 -32.17 -33.12 9.03
N SER A 670 -32.55 -32.24 9.96
CA SER A 670 -32.33 -30.79 9.89
C SER A 670 -30.84 -30.44 10.01
N VAL A 671 -30.37 -29.55 9.15
CA VAL A 671 -29.01 -29.02 9.17
C VAL A 671 -28.80 -28.11 10.37
N CYS A 672 -29.79 -27.27 10.72
CA CYS A 672 -29.75 -26.44 11.91
C CYS A 672 -29.61 -27.28 13.19
N ASP A 673 -30.36 -28.39 13.30
CA ASP A 673 -30.31 -29.28 14.46
C ASP A 673 -28.95 -30.00 14.58
N LEU A 674 -28.32 -30.38 13.46
CA LEU A 674 -26.96 -30.94 13.43
C LEU A 674 -25.91 -29.92 13.91
N CYS A 675 -25.99 -28.68 13.41
CA CYS A 675 -25.12 -27.59 13.83
C CYS A 675 -25.26 -27.33 15.33
N GLN A 676 -26.49 -27.23 15.83
CA GLN A 676 -26.73 -26.99 17.25
C GLN A 676 -26.20 -28.13 18.12
N TYR A 677 -26.47 -29.38 17.72
CA TYR A 677 -26.02 -30.55 18.45
C TYR A 677 -24.50 -30.62 18.60
N GLY A 678 -23.74 -30.29 17.54
CA GLY A 678 -22.29 -30.26 17.60
C GLY A 678 -21.76 -29.23 18.62
N ASP A 679 -22.31 -28.02 18.63
CA ASP A 679 -21.89 -27.00 19.60
C ASP A 679 -22.29 -27.32 21.03
N ASP A 680 -23.49 -27.88 21.24
CA ASP A 680 -23.98 -28.26 22.56
C ASP A 680 -23.11 -29.38 23.15
N LEU A 681 -22.69 -30.35 22.33
CA LEU A 681 -21.70 -31.36 22.72
C LEU A 681 -20.36 -30.73 23.11
N ILE A 682 -19.81 -29.82 22.29
CA ILE A 682 -18.53 -29.15 22.59
C ILE A 682 -18.60 -28.42 23.94
N ASN A 683 -19.65 -27.64 24.14
CA ASN A 683 -19.85 -26.91 25.40
C ASN A 683 -19.97 -27.87 26.58
N LYS A 684 -20.72 -28.97 26.43
CA LYS A 684 -20.91 -29.96 27.49
C LYS A 684 -19.61 -30.67 27.85
N TYR A 685 -18.81 -31.08 26.86
CA TYR A 685 -17.53 -31.73 27.09
C TYR A 685 -16.49 -30.80 27.72
N THR A 686 -16.53 -29.51 27.39
CA THR A 686 -15.54 -28.53 27.87
C THR A 686 -15.91 -27.88 29.20
N GLU A 687 -17.18 -27.92 29.64
CA GLU A 687 -17.68 -27.19 30.81
C GLU A 687 -16.84 -27.41 32.09
N ASN A 688 -16.34 -28.63 32.29
CA ASN A 688 -15.59 -29.04 33.49
C ASN A 688 -14.06 -29.12 33.30
N MET A 689 -13.55 -28.86 32.08
CA MET A 689 -12.12 -28.88 31.78
C MET A 689 -11.47 -27.56 32.20
N PHE A 690 -10.26 -27.57 32.79
CA PHE A 690 -9.50 -26.35 33.16
C PHE A 690 -10.33 -25.15 33.65
N LYS A 691 -10.96 -25.28 34.83
CA LYS A 691 -11.94 -24.30 35.35
C LYS A 691 -11.47 -22.83 35.35
N SER A 692 -10.16 -22.58 35.42
CA SER A 692 -9.55 -21.25 35.41
C SER A 692 -9.14 -20.72 34.03
N ALA A 693 -9.48 -21.41 32.94
CA ALA A 693 -9.10 -21.04 31.57
C ALA A 693 -10.32 -20.99 30.62
N ASP A 694 -10.23 -20.12 29.61
CA ASP A 694 -11.25 -19.98 28.56
C ASP A 694 -11.33 -21.24 27.69
N ARG A 695 -12.53 -21.68 27.31
CA ARG A 695 -12.75 -22.98 26.65
C ARG A 695 -14.11 -23.05 25.98
N GLY A 696 -14.19 -23.83 24.92
CA GLY A 696 -15.44 -24.07 24.20
C GLY A 696 -15.23 -24.10 22.69
N VAL A 697 -16.21 -23.55 21.98
CA VAL A 697 -16.25 -23.54 20.51
C VAL A 697 -15.21 -22.59 19.94
N ALA A 698 -14.27 -23.12 19.14
CA ALA A 698 -13.30 -22.33 18.38
C ALA A 698 -13.74 -22.10 16.93
N VAL A 699 -14.49 -23.04 16.36
CA VAL A 699 -15.18 -22.91 15.07
C VAL A 699 -16.56 -23.53 15.26
N PRO A 700 -17.66 -22.80 15.03
CA PRO A 700 -18.99 -23.34 15.22
C PRO A 700 -19.23 -24.49 14.26
N THR A 701 -20.08 -25.42 14.65
CA THR A 701 -20.45 -26.53 13.80
C THR A 701 -21.16 -25.99 12.56
N CYS A 702 -20.55 -26.24 11.40
CA CYS A 702 -21.01 -25.86 10.08
C CYS A 702 -21.24 -27.13 9.25
N VAL A 703 -22.34 -27.19 8.52
CA VAL A 703 -22.76 -28.36 7.74
C VAL A 703 -23.08 -27.89 6.32
N SER A 704 -22.07 -27.85 5.47
CA SER A 704 -22.16 -27.30 4.11
C SER A 704 -22.50 -28.37 3.07
N LEU A 705 -23.53 -28.15 2.26
CA LEU A 705 -24.07 -29.13 1.32
C LEU A 705 -23.54 -28.93 -0.10
N ASN A 706 -23.35 -30.02 -0.85
CA ASN A 706 -23.17 -30.06 -2.29
C ASN A 706 -22.18 -29.01 -2.83
N ASN A 707 -22.69 -27.95 -3.48
CA ASN A 707 -21.92 -26.89 -4.13
C ASN A 707 -21.50 -25.76 -3.19
N TYR A 708 -21.97 -25.72 -1.94
CA TYR A 708 -21.50 -24.76 -0.94
C TYR A 708 -20.10 -25.12 -0.48
N ILE A 709 -19.25 -24.11 -0.30
CA ILE A 709 -17.83 -24.28 0.05
C ILE A 709 -17.70 -24.57 1.54
N GLN A 710 -17.95 -23.57 2.41
CA GLN A 710 -17.80 -23.63 3.87
C GLN A 710 -18.81 -22.71 4.58
N TYR A 711 -18.86 -22.79 5.92
CA TYR A 711 -19.54 -21.86 6.84
C TYR A 711 -21.08 -21.84 6.81
N PHE A 712 -21.75 -22.84 6.24
CA PHE A 712 -23.21 -22.96 6.35
C PHE A 712 -23.62 -23.46 7.75
N SER A 713 -24.14 -22.56 8.60
CA SER A 713 -24.64 -22.84 9.95
C SER A 713 -25.98 -22.12 10.17
N PRO A 714 -27.06 -22.57 9.52
CA PRO A 714 -28.29 -21.81 9.37
C PRO A 714 -29.04 -21.59 10.69
N LEU A 715 -29.90 -20.58 10.72
CA LEU A 715 -31.00 -20.45 11.68
C LEU A 715 -32.19 -21.30 11.24
N ALA A 716 -33.17 -21.49 12.12
CA ALA A 716 -34.40 -22.25 11.83
C ALA A 716 -35.15 -21.73 10.59
N GLU A 717 -35.10 -20.41 10.33
CA GLU A 717 -35.72 -19.75 9.17
C GLU A 717 -35.03 -20.05 7.83
N ASN A 718 -33.76 -20.49 7.85
CA ASN A 718 -32.98 -20.85 6.66
C ASN A 718 -32.56 -22.33 6.69
N ASP A 719 -33.25 -23.13 7.49
CA ASP A 719 -32.94 -24.54 7.70
C ASP A 719 -33.19 -25.37 6.45
N VAL A 720 -32.38 -26.40 6.27
CA VAL A 720 -32.44 -27.33 5.15
C VAL A 720 -32.43 -28.74 5.70
N TYR A 721 -33.23 -29.63 5.10
CA TYR A 721 -33.29 -31.03 5.47
C TYR A 721 -32.48 -31.87 4.49
N LEU A 722 -31.63 -32.74 5.04
CA LEU A 722 -30.75 -33.61 4.26
C LEU A 722 -31.54 -34.59 3.39
N LYS A 723 -31.09 -34.79 2.15
CA LYS A 723 -31.69 -35.70 1.19
C LYS A 723 -30.70 -36.80 0.81
N ALA A 724 -31.24 -37.92 0.35
CA ALA A 724 -30.42 -38.98 -0.24
C ALA A 724 -29.63 -38.42 -1.44
N GLY A 725 -28.32 -38.67 -1.45
CA GLY A 725 -27.37 -38.17 -2.44
C GLY A 725 -26.67 -36.87 -2.08
N ASP A 726 -27.08 -36.17 -1.01
CA ASP A 726 -26.40 -34.93 -0.60
C ASP A 726 -24.96 -35.21 -0.14
N VAL A 727 -24.03 -34.41 -0.64
CA VAL A 727 -22.64 -34.38 -0.18
C VAL A 727 -22.52 -33.38 0.95
N VAL A 728 -22.28 -33.87 2.16
CA VAL A 728 -22.34 -33.08 3.40
C VAL A 728 -20.94 -32.94 3.99
N LYS A 729 -20.51 -31.70 4.16
CA LYS A 729 -19.25 -31.32 4.80
C LYS A 729 -19.54 -30.83 6.21
N VAL A 730 -19.15 -31.60 7.23
CA VAL A 730 -19.29 -31.22 8.65
C VAL A 730 -17.95 -30.69 9.14
N GLU A 731 -17.91 -29.44 9.59
CA GLU A 731 -16.74 -28.75 10.14
C GLU A 731 -17.05 -28.24 11.55
N LEU A 732 -16.12 -28.45 12.50
CA LEU A 732 -16.20 -27.90 13.86
C LEU A 732 -14.81 -27.74 14.49
N GLY A 733 -14.74 -26.92 15.54
CA GLY A 733 -13.49 -26.66 16.25
C GLY A 733 -13.68 -26.36 17.74
N VAL A 734 -12.69 -26.74 18.53
CA VAL A 734 -12.66 -26.61 19.99
C VAL A 734 -11.38 -25.90 20.40
N HIS A 735 -11.45 -25.05 21.43
CA HIS A 735 -10.24 -24.54 22.10
C HIS A 735 -10.25 -24.85 23.59
N ILE A 736 -9.05 -25.05 24.13
CA ILE A 736 -8.77 -25.06 25.58
C ILE A 736 -7.68 -24.03 25.83
N ASP A 737 -7.99 -23.00 26.62
CA ASP A 737 -7.10 -21.86 26.91
C ASP A 737 -6.55 -21.17 25.64
N GLY A 738 -7.36 -21.18 24.58
CA GLY A 738 -7.01 -20.64 23.27
C GLY A 738 -6.18 -21.57 22.38
N TYR A 739 -5.78 -22.77 22.82
CA TYR A 739 -5.14 -23.76 21.94
C TYR A 739 -6.20 -24.57 21.20
N ILE A 740 -6.08 -24.63 19.89
CA ILE A 740 -7.20 -24.95 19.00
C ILE A 740 -7.00 -26.33 18.37
N ALA A 741 -8.09 -27.10 18.31
CA ALA A 741 -8.21 -28.24 17.41
C ALA A 741 -9.44 -28.04 16.51
N THR A 742 -9.25 -28.24 15.21
CA THR A 742 -10.32 -28.22 14.20
C THR A 742 -10.31 -29.49 13.37
N ALA A 743 -11.48 -29.91 12.92
CA ALA A 743 -11.62 -31.00 11.96
C ALA A 743 -12.84 -30.78 11.06
N ALA A 744 -12.76 -31.31 9.85
CA ALA A 744 -13.89 -31.41 8.94
C ALA A 744 -13.83 -32.72 8.15
N HIS A 745 -15.01 -33.26 7.85
CA HIS A 745 -15.13 -34.49 7.08
C HIS A 745 -16.31 -34.41 6.11
N THR A 746 -16.13 -35.00 4.93
CA THR A 746 -17.17 -35.07 3.91
C THR A 746 -17.76 -36.47 3.84
N ILE A 747 -19.09 -36.56 3.89
CA ILE A 747 -19.85 -37.80 3.69
C ILE A 747 -20.87 -37.61 2.57
N VAL A 748 -21.47 -38.73 2.13
CA VAL A 748 -22.66 -38.70 1.28
C VAL A 748 -23.81 -39.32 2.07
N VAL A 749 -24.94 -38.62 2.12
CA VAL A 749 -26.16 -39.13 2.74
C VAL A 749 -26.73 -40.22 1.83
N THR A 750 -26.80 -41.45 2.31
CA THR A 750 -27.29 -42.59 1.52
C THR A 750 -28.37 -43.37 2.28
N GLU A 751 -29.37 -43.84 1.55
CA GLU A 751 -30.37 -44.79 2.07
C GLU A 751 -29.82 -46.21 2.13
N ASN A 752 -28.84 -46.53 1.26
CA ASN A 752 -28.24 -47.86 1.16
C ASN A 752 -26.75 -47.80 1.53
N LYS A 753 -26.43 -48.10 2.79
CA LYS A 753 -25.06 -48.15 3.32
C LYS A 753 -24.25 -49.35 2.80
N GLN A 754 -24.87 -50.30 2.09
CA GLN A 754 -24.24 -51.52 1.58
C GLN A 754 -23.73 -51.39 0.14
N GLN A 755 -23.97 -50.25 -0.53
CA GLN A 755 -23.48 -49.99 -1.89
C GLN A 755 -22.59 -48.74 -1.91
N PRO A 756 -21.52 -48.73 -2.73
CA PRO A 756 -20.67 -47.56 -2.84
C PRO A 756 -21.38 -46.45 -3.61
N VAL A 757 -21.19 -45.21 -3.16
CA VAL A 757 -21.55 -44.04 -3.98
C VAL A 757 -20.57 -43.92 -5.15
N THR A 758 -21.06 -43.64 -6.34
CA THR A 758 -20.27 -43.53 -7.58
C THR A 758 -20.44 -42.16 -8.24
N GLY A 759 -19.62 -41.87 -9.27
CA GLY A 759 -19.73 -40.66 -10.09
C GLY A 759 -19.08 -39.43 -9.46
N LYS A 760 -19.50 -38.23 -9.85
CA LYS A 760 -18.86 -36.94 -9.50
C LYS A 760 -18.63 -36.76 -7.99
N ALA A 761 -19.58 -37.17 -7.15
CA ALA A 761 -19.45 -37.11 -5.70
C ALA A 761 -18.34 -38.02 -5.19
N ALA A 762 -18.26 -39.26 -5.70
CA ALA A 762 -17.18 -40.18 -5.35
C ALA A 762 -15.82 -39.68 -5.82
N ASP A 763 -15.77 -39.10 -7.03
CA ASP A 763 -14.55 -38.58 -7.64
C ASP A 763 -13.93 -37.46 -6.79
N VAL A 764 -14.71 -36.43 -6.42
CA VAL A 764 -14.20 -35.32 -5.61
C VAL A 764 -13.90 -35.72 -4.17
N ILE A 765 -14.68 -36.63 -3.57
CA ILE A 765 -14.41 -37.13 -2.21
C ILE A 765 -13.09 -37.91 -2.18
N CYS A 766 -12.85 -38.81 -3.13
CA CYS A 766 -11.58 -39.51 -3.26
C CYS A 766 -10.42 -38.52 -3.48
N ALA A 767 -10.58 -37.57 -4.41
CA ALA A 767 -9.56 -36.56 -4.71
C ALA A 767 -9.15 -35.78 -3.46
N THR A 768 -10.13 -35.21 -2.74
CA THR A 768 -9.86 -34.36 -1.59
C THR A 768 -9.27 -35.17 -0.44
N TYR A 769 -9.72 -36.42 -0.22
CA TYR A 769 -9.15 -37.29 0.80
C TYR A 769 -7.68 -37.63 0.52
N PHE A 770 -7.35 -38.05 -0.70
CA PHE A 770 -5.98 -38.37 -1.05
C PHE A 770 -5.07 -37.13 -1.06
N ALA A 771 -5.58 -35.97 -1.50
CA ALA A 771 -4.85 -34.70 -1.42
C ALA A 771 -4.57 -34.29 0.03
N TYR A 772 -5.55 -34.46 0.93
CA TYR A 772 -5.36 -34.24 2.37
C TYR A 772 -4.33 -35.19 2.98
N GLU A 773 -4.41 -36.49 2.68
CA GLU A 773 -3.47 -37.49 3.16
C GLU A 773 -2.04 -37.28 2.64
N ALA A 774 -1.88 -36.85 1.37
CA ALA A 774 -0.60 -36.47 0.79
C ALA A 774 -0.03 -35.21 1.43
N ALA A 775 -0.83 -34.15 1.55
CA ALA A 775 -0.43 -32.90 2.18
C ALA A 775 0.00 -33.09 3.64
N CYS A 776 -0.73 -33.89 4.41
CA CYS A 776 -0.35 -34.29 5.76
C CYS A 776 1.03 -34.97 5.83
N ARG A 777 1.35 -35.88 4.89
CA ARG A 777 2.64 -36.59 4.84
C ARG A 777 3.80 -35.67 4.47
N MET A 778 3.53 -34.65 3.65
CA MET A 778 4.49 -33.65 3.19
C MET A 778 4.69 -32.51 4.19
N LEU A 779 3.82 -32.32 5.17
CA LEU A 779 3.93 -31.27 6.20
C LEU A 779 5.09 -31.55 7.18
N ARG A 780 6.33 -31.45 6.69
CA ARG A 780 7.58 -31.75 7.41
C ARG A 780 8.50 -30.54 7.38
N PRO A 781 9.34 -30.34 8.41
CA PRO A 781 10.34 -29.27 8.38
C PRO A 781 11.19 -29.31 7.10
N GLY A 782 11.37 -28.15 6.45
CA GLY A 782 12.15 -28.00 5.23
C GLY A 782 11.41 -28.30 3.91
N VAL A 783 10.18 -28.83 3.96
CA VAL A 783 9.33 -28.96 2.77
C VAL A 783 8.75 -27.59 2.44
N LYS A 784 8.77 -27.20 1.16
CA LYS A 784 8.19 -25.94 0.70
C LYS A 784 6.66 -26.02 0.60
N ALA A 785 5.99 -24.93 0.95
CA ALA A 785 4.53 -24.82 0.84
C ALA A 785 4.04 -25.07 -0.60
N SER A 786 4.75 -24.56 -1.61
CA SER A 786 4.41 -24.74 -3.02
C SER A 786 4.43 -26.22 -3.47
N GLU A 787 5.30 -27.04 -2.87
CA GLU A 787 5.36 -28.47 -3.19
C GLU A 787 4.09 -29.19 -2.71
N ILE A 788 3.55 -28.76 -1.56
CA ILE A 788 2.28 -29.26 -1.03
C ILE A 788 1.13 -28.81 -1.95
N THR A 789 1.07 -27.53 -2.34
CA THR A 789 0.08 -27.02 -3.30
C THR A 789 0.14 -27.76 -4.65
N ARG A 790 1.35 -28.10 -5.11
CA ARG A 790 1.56 -28.84 -6.35
C ARG A 790 1.02 -30.28 -6.26
N VAL A 791 1.27 -30.99 -5.15
CA VAL A 791 0.72 -32.36 -4.99
C VAL A 791 -0.81 -32.35 -4.88
N ILE A 792 -1.39 -31.33 -4.23
CA ILE A 792 -2.84 -31.15 -4.15
C ILE A 792 -3.43 -30.97 -5.55
N THR A 793 -2.83 -30.10 -6.35
CA THR A 793 -3.25 -29.82 -7.73
C THR A 793 -3.09 -31.06 -8.62
N GLU A 794 -1.98 -31.79 -8.48
CA GLU A 794 -1.73 -33.04 -9.21
C GLU A 794 -2.81 -34.10 -8.91
N ILE A 795 -3.12 -34.32 -7.63
CA ILE A 795 -4.15 -35.28 -7.22
C ILE A 795 -5.53 -34.85 -7.73
N ALA A 796 -5.88 -33.57 -7.58
CA ALA A 796 -7.16 -33.04 -8.08
C ALA A 796 -7.36 -33.35 -9.56
N ALA A 797 -6.32 -33.16 -10.38
CA ALA A 797 -6.38 -33.40 -11.82
C ALA A 797 -6.67 -34.87 -12.20
N TYR A 798 -6.11 -35.85 -11.48
CA TYR A 798 -6.36 -37.28 -11.77
C TYR A 798 -7.84 -37.67 -11.61
N PHE A 799 -8.56 -36.99 -10.71
CA PHE A 799 -9.98 -37.21 -10.46
C PHE A 799 -10.87 -36.21 -11.20
N ARG A 800 -10.32 -35.42 -12.15
CA ARG A 800 -11.02 -34.35 -12.88
C ARG A 800 -11.69 -33.31 -11.98
N CYS A 801 -11.01 -32.99 -10.88
CA CYS A 801 -11.41 -31.97 -9.93
C CYS A 801 -10.44 -30.79 -9.98
N GLN A 802 -10.83 -29.68 -9.36
CA GLN A 802 -10.00 -28.48 -9.22
C GLN A 802 -9.94 -28.05 -7.75
N PRO A 803 -8.80 -27.52 -7.26
CA PRO A 803 -8.75 -26.88 -5.96
C PRO A 803 -9.61 -25.60 -5.94
N VAL A 804 -10.30 -25.37 -4.82
CA VAL A 804 -11.19 -24.21 -4.66
C VAL A 804 -10.38 -22.96 -4.31
N GLU A 805 -10.63 -21.88 -5.03
CA GLU A 805 -10.01 -20.57 -4.82
C GLU A 805 -10.32 -19.99 -3.42
N GLY A 806 -9.32 -19.38 -2.79
CA GLY A 806 -9.44 -18.75 -1.47
C GLY A 806 -9.51 -19.75 -0.30
N THR A 807 -9.26 -21.04 -0.54
CA THR A 807 -9.16 -22.05 0.51
C THR A 807 -7.70 -22.41 0.80
N PHE A 808 -7.37 -22.52 2.09
CA PHE A 808 -6.00 -22.63 2.55
C PHE A 808 -5.88 -23.46 3.82
N SER A 809 -4.67 -23.96 4.07
CA SER A 809 -4.20 -24.49 5.35
C SER A 809 -3.31 -23.47 6.04
N SER A 810 -3.43 -23.30 7.37
CA SER A 810 -2.74 -22.21 8.09
C SER A 810 -2.15 -22.69 9.42
N PRO A 811 -1.01 -22.16 9.86
CA PRO A 811 -0.55 -22.36 11.23
C PRO A 811 -1.51 -21.70 12.23
N MET A 812 -1.68 -22.37 13.37
CA MET A 812 -2.47 -21.92 14.51
C MET A 812 -1.55 -21.59 15.69
N LYS A 813 -1.93 -20.55 16.45
CA LYS A 813 -1.30 -20.20 17.73
C LYS A 813 -2.38 -20.07 18.80
N ARG A 814 -1.97 -19.92 20.06
CA ARG A 814 -2.91 -19.67 21.16
C ARG A 814 -3.76 -18.43 20.85
N PHE A 815 -5.08 -18.57 20.82
CA PHE A 815 -6.08 -17.55 20.47
C PHE A 815 -6.03 -17.07 19.00
N VAL A 816 -5.30 -17.75 18.12
CA VAL A 816 -5.12 -17.36 16.71
C VAL A 816 -5.41 -18.55 15.80
N LEU A 817 -6.56 -18.51 15.12
CA LEU A 817 -7.01 -19.56 14.18
C LEU A 817 -6.22 -19.53 12.85
N ARG A 818 -5.79 -18.36 12.40
CA ARG A 818 -4.99 -18.15 11.17
C ARG A 818 -3.81 -17.26 11.49
N ALA A 819 -2.60 -17.82 11.56
CA ALA A 819 -1.40 -17.09 11.98
C ALA A 819 -0.51 -16.59 10.82
N GLY A 820 -1.00 -16.66 9.57
CA GLY A 820 -0.26 -16.30 8.35
C GLY A 820 0.69 -17.41 7.88
N LYS A 821 1.43 -17.21 6.77
CA LYS A 821 2.16 -18.30 6.06
C LYS A 821 1.23 -19.47 5.70
N ASP A 822 0.25 -19.18 4.85
CA ASP A 822 -0.78 -20.13 4.48
C ASP A 822 -0.32 -21.01 3.30
N ILE A 823 -0.67 -22.30 3.36
CA ILE A 823 -0.52 -23.23 2.24
C ILE A 823 -1.84 -23.18 1.47
N GLU A 824 -1.83 -22.44 0.36
CA GLU A 824 -2.99 -22.32 -0.52
C GLU A 824 -3.29 -23.65 -1.22
N ASN A 825 -4.57 -23.98 -1.37
CA ASN A 825 -5.01 -25.16 -2.11
C ASN A 825 -4.72 -25.06 -3.62
N ARG A 826 -4.68 -23.83 -4.13
CA ARG A 826 -4.48 -23.46 -5.52
C ARG A 826 -3.40 -22.39 -5.60
N PHE A 827 -2.59 -22.41 -6.65
CA PHE A 827 -1.77 -21.24 -6.98
C PHE A 827 -2.68 -20.09 -7.40
N LEU A 828 -2.42 -18.88 -6.90
CA LEU A 828 -3.13 -17.69 -7.36
C LEU A 828 -2.81 -17.48 -8.84
N ASP A 829 -3.82 -17.23 -9.67
CA ASP A 829 -3.68 -17.14 -11.13
C ASP A 829 -2.75 -15.97 -11.56
N ASP A 830 -2.42 -15.05 -10.65
CA ASP A 830 -1.48 -13.93 -10.82
C ASP A 830 -0.01 -14.28 -10.49
N LEU A 831 0.29 -15.49 -10.01
CA LEU A 831 1.66 -15.92 -9.66
C LEU A 831 2.39 -16.50 -10.88
N ILE A 832 3.38 -15.78 -11.41
CA ILE A 832 4.33 -16.33 -12.39
C ILE A 832 5.26 -17.33 -11.67
N VAL A 833 5.71 -18.38 -12.38
CA VAL A 833 6.58 -19.47 -11.85
C VAL A 833 7.82 -18.96 -11.10
N SER A 834 8.37 -17.79 -11.45
CA SER A 834 9.51 -17.16 -10.75
C SER A 834 9.15 -16.46 -9.43
N GLU A 835 7.88 -16.12 -9.21
CA GLU A 835 7.39 -15.50 -7.96
C GLU A 835 7.08 -16.53 -6.89
N LEU A 836 6.71 -17.75 -7.32
CA LEU A 836 6.47 -18.88 -6.42
C LEU A 836 7.64 -19.10 -5.44
N GLU A 837 8.89 -18.97 -5.89
CA GLU A 837 10.09 -19.11 -5.04
C GLU A 837 10.27 -18.01 -3.99
N LYS A 838 9.66 -16.83 -4.19
CA LYS A 838 9.81 -15.63 -3.32
C LYS A 838 8.71 -15.50 -2.25
N TYR A 839 7.58 -16.17 -2.47
CA TYR A 839 6.48 -16.28 -1.50
C TYR A 839 6.36 -17.68 -0.91
N ASP A 840 7.10 -18.64 -1.47
CA ASP A 840 7.30 -19.93 -0.83
C ASP A 840 7.93 -19.75 0.54
N PHE A 841 7.53 -20.62 1.45
CA PHE A 841 8.17 -20.77 2.73
C PHE A 841 8.34 -22.25 3.01
N GLU A 842 9.37 -22.56 3.78
CA GLU A 842 9.55 -23.91 4.29
C GLU A 842 8.72 -24.08 5.56
N ILE A 843 8.09 -25.24 5.67
CA ILE A 843 7.44 -25.64 6.91
C ILE A 843 8.51 -25.72 8.00
N GLU A 844 8.23 -25.20 9.18
CA GLU A 844 9.14 -25.19 10.32
C GLU A 844 8.72 -26.22 11.38
N ALA A 845 9.68 -26.68 12.18
CA ALA A 845 9.39 -27.52 13.33
C ALA A 845 8.70 -26.74 14.47
N ASN A 846 8.02 -27.48 15.35
CA ASN A 846 7.30 -26.98 16.52
C ASN A 846 6.09 -26.07 16.21
N GLN A 847 5.49 -26.24 15.03
CA GLN A 847 4.29 -25.52 14.60
C GLN A 847 3.05 -26.41 14.68
N VAL A 848 1.86 -25.80 14.73
CA VAL A 848 0.57 -26.49 14.66
C VAL A 848 -0.18 -25.94 13.46
N TYR A 849 -0.66 -26.78 12.55
CA TYR A 849 -1.45 -26.36 11.39
C TYR A 849 -2.88 -26.85 11.49
N GLN A 850 -3.82 -26.01 11.05
CA GLN A 850 -5.09 -26.48 10.51
C GLN A 850 -4.87 -26.84 9.03
N MET A 851 -4.72 -28.13 8.76
CA MET A 851 -4.68 -28.63 7.39
C MET A 851 -6.11 -28.71 6.87
N ASN A 852 -6.47 -27.90 5.88
CA ASN A 852 -7.82 -27.79 5.33
C ASN A 852 -7.74 -27.89 3.80
N ILE A 853 -8.18 -29.01 3.24
CA ILE A 853 -8.17 -29.24 1.80
C ILE A 853 -9.60 -29.22 1.27
N VAL A 854 -9.85 -28.37 0.26
CA VAL A 854 -11.14 -28.22 -0.39
C VAL A 854 -10.98 -28.32 -1.91
N LEU A 855 -11.66 -29.29 -2.53
CA LEU A 855 -11.68 -29.46 -3.97
C LEU A 855 -13.13 -29.49 -4.48
N THR A 856 -13.30 -29.16 -5.76
CA THR A 856 -14.59 -29.13 -6.46
C THR A 856 -14.53 -29.88 -7.78
N THR A 857 -15.67 -30.39 -8.24
CA THR A 857 -15.84 -30.88 -9.62
C THR A 857 -16.02 -29.77 -10.66
N GLY A 858 -16.12 -28.51 -10.22
CA GLY A 858 -16.24 -27.32 -11.07
C GLY A 858 -14.89 -26.74 -11.52
N ASP A 859 -14.87 -25.45 -11.87
CA ASP A 859 -13.67 -24.72 -12.35
C ASP A 859 -12.78 -24.17 -11.22
N GLY A 860 -13.13 -24.43 -9.96
CA GLY A 860 -12.41 -23.93 -8.78
C GLY A 860 -12.80 -22.51 -8.37
N GLN A 861 -13.56 -21.77 -9.19
CA GLN A 861 -13.98 -20.40 -8.88
C GLN A 861 -15.19 -20.38 -7.93
N VAL A 862 -15.24 -19.34 -7.09
CA VAL A 862 -16.29 -19.16 -6.08
C VAL A 862 -17.24 -18.00 -6.42
N LYS A 863 -18.49 -18.11 -5.97
CA LYS A 863 -19.53 -17.07 -6.04
C LYS A 863 -20.16 -16.87 -4.67
N ASN A 864 -20.60 -15.64 -4.41
CA ASN A 864 -21.42 -15.33 -3.25
C ASN A 864 -22.77 -16.08 -3.32
N THR A 865 -23.31 -16.43 -2.16
CA THR A 865 -24.71 -16.83 -2.00
C THR A 865 -25.55 -15.63 -1.58
N ASP A 866 -26.88 -15.76 -1.68
CA ASP A 866 -27.82 -14.72 -1.23
C ASP A 866 -28.06 -14.77 0.29
N PHE A 867 -27.44 -15.73 1.00
CA PHE A 867 -27.54 -15.84 2.44
C PHE A 867 -26.78 -14.70 3.12
N LYS A 868 -27.38 -14.13 4.17
CA LYS A 868 -26.60 -13.36 5.14
C LYS A 868 -25.56 -14.29 5.79
N PRO A 869 -24.37 -13.80 6.17
CA PRO A 869 -23.38 -14.62 6.84
C PRO A 869 -23.96 -15.23 8.11
N PHE A 870 -23.70 -16.52 8.33
CA PHE A 870 -24.13 -17.23 9.54
C PHE A 870 -23.06 -17.25 10.61
N VAL A 871 -21.80 -17.03 10.22
CA VAL A 871 -20.64 -17.11 11.11
C VAL A 871 -19.94 -15.76 11.11
N TYR A 872 -19.65 -15.27 12.30
CA TYR A 872 -18.96 -14.01 12.54
C TYR A 872 -17.79 -14.25 13.47
N GLN A 873 -16.77 -13.41 13.39
CA GLN A 873 -15.65 -13.44 14.30
C GLN A 873 -15.40 -12.03 14.81
N ARG A 874 -15.21 -11.89 16.12
CA ARG A 874 -14.89 -10.59 16.71
C ARG A 874 -13.49 -10.14 16.29
N ASP A 875 -13.36 -8.86 15.91
CA ASP A 875 -12.06 -8.21 15.82
C ASP A 875 -11.77 -7.50 17.14
N VAL A 876 -10.88 -8.09 17.95
CA VAL A 876 -10.49 -7.53 19.25
C VAL A 876 -9.62 -6.30 19.16
N ASN A 877 -9.10 -5.96 17.98
CA ASN A 877 -8.27 -4.76 17.78
C ASN A 877 -9.10 -3.53 17.41
N LYS A 878 -10.41 -3.70 17.19
CA LYS A 878 -11.33 -2.64 16.79
C LYS A 878 -12.24 -2.27 17.95
N THR A 879 -12.44 -0.96 18.14
CA THR A 879 -13.34 -0.42 19.17
C THR A 879 -14.16 0.72 18.58
N TYR A 880 -15.46 0.73 18.87
CA TYR A 880 -16.39 1.73 18.36
C TYR A 880 -17.56 1.92 19.34
N GLN A 881 -18.02 3.15 19.49
CA GLN A 881 -19.16 3.47 20.37
C GLN A 881 -20.49 3.31 19.61
N LEU A 882 -21.16 2.19 19.84
CA LEU A 882 -22.39 1.83 19.13
C LEU A 882 -23.59 2.68 19.57
N LYS A 883 -24.24 3.34 18.60
CA LYS A 883 -25.41 4.21 18.83
C LYS A 883 -26.73 3.45 18.92
N MET A 884 -26.88 2.34 18.20
CA MET A 884 -28.10 1.53 18.24
C MET A 884 -28.16 0.63 19.47
N LYS A 885 -29.32 0.54 20.13
CA LYS A 885 -29.53 -0.31 21.31
C LYS A 885 -29.29 -1.79 20.99
N SER A 886 -29.82 -2.28 19.86
CA SER A 886 -29.60 -3.63 19.34
C SER A 886 -28.13 -3.95 19.12
N ALA A 887 -27.36 -3.01 18.55
CA ALA A 887 -25.93 -3.19 18.33
C ALA A 887 -25.13 -3.22 19.65
N ARG A 888 -25.47 -2.36 20.62
CA ARG A 888 -24.85 -2.42 21.97
C ARG A 888 -25.13 -3.74 22.67
N LEU A 889 -26.37 -4.24 22.58
CA LEU A 889 -26.76 -5.53 23.14
C LEU A 889 -25.96 -6.67 22.47
N ALA A 890 -25.89 -6.68 21.14
CA ALA A 890 -25.12 -7.65 20.38
C ALA A 890 -23.64 -7.64 20.78
N TYR A 891 -23.03 -6.46 20.85
CA TYR A 891 -21.61 -6.33 21.19
C TYR A 891 -21.31 -6.74 22.63
N ALA A 892 -22.18 -6.39 23.59
CA ALA A 892 -22.04 -6.80 24.97
C ALA A 892 -22.13 -8.33 25.11
N GLU A 893 -23.09 -8.95 24.42
CA GLU A 893 -23.26 -10.40 24.41
C GLU A 893 -22.07 -11.12 23.75
N VAL A 894 -21.61 -10.65 22.59
CA VAL A 894 -20.43 -11.18 21.92
C VAL A 894 -19.20 -11.06 22.83
N ASN A 895 -18.98 -9.92 23.46
CA ASN A 895 -17.83 -9.73 24.35
C ASN A 895 -17.87 -10.63 25.59
N ALA A 896 -19.06 -10.93 26.11
CA ALA A 896 -19.23 -11.77 27.28
C ALA A 896 -19.05 -13.27 26.96
N ASN A 897 -19.52 -13.71 25.80
CA ASN A 897 -19.68 -15.13 25.50
C ASN A 897 -18.75 -15.65 24.39
N HIS A 898 -18.12 -14.76 23.61
CA HIS A 898 -17.31 -15.09 22.44
C HIS A 898 -16.03 -14.24 22.43
N THR A 899 -14.91 -14.84 22.85
CA THR A 899 -13.66 -14.10 23.09
C THR A 899 -13.03 -13.54 21.81
N VAL A 900 -12.46 -14.41 20.97
CA VAL A 900 -11.75 -14.07 19.72
C VAL A 900 -12.12 -15.00 18.56
N PHE A 901 -12.84 -16.08 18.86
CA PHE A 901 -13.12 -17.16 17.92
C PHE A 901 -14.40 -16.89 17.13
N PRO A 902 -14.51 -17.46 15.92
CA PRO A 902 -15.77 -17.49 15.19
C PRO A 902 -16.94 -18.04 16.03
N PHE A 903 -18.09 -17.41 15.90
CA PHE A 903 -19.35 -17.84 16.52
C PHE A 903 -20.47 -17.81 15.48
N ALA A 904 -21.43 -18.72 15.62
CA ALA A 904 -22.62 -18.76 14.77
C ALA A 904 -23.68 -17.77 15.27
N THR A 905 -24.47 -17.19 14.37
CA THR A 905 -25.61 -16.31 14.69
C THR A 905 -26.61 -16.93 15.67
N ARG A 906 -26.78 -18.26 15.61
CA ARG A 906 -27.60 -19.04 16.55
C ARG A 906 -27.09 -19.05 17.99
N ALA A 907 -25.84 -18.65 18.23
CA ALA A 907 -25.30 -18.51 19.58
C ALA A 907 -25.82 -17.24 20.28
N LEU A 908 -26.38 -16.27 19.52
CA LEU A 908 -26.99 -15.07 20.08
C LEU A 908 -28.40 -15.36 20.61
N SER A 909 -28.69 -14.81 21.79
CA SER A 909 -29.86 -15.11 22.61
C SER A 909 -31.15 -14.42 22.18
N SER A 910 -31.09 -13.38 21.33
CA SER A 910 -32.26 -12.60 20.90
C SER A 910 -32.18 -12.16 19.44
N ASN A 911 -33.35 -11.88 18.84
CA ASN A 911 -33.45 -11.29 17.51
C ASN A 911 -32.87 -9.87 17.49
N ALA A 912 -33.01 -9.10 18.58
CA ALA A 912 -32.39 -7.79 18.72
C ALA A 912 -30.86 -7.86 18.61
N SER A 913 -30.20 -8.83 19.25
CA SER A 913 -28.74 -9.04 19.13
C SER A 913 -28.35 -9.41 17.70
N ARG A 914 -29.14 -10.26 17.02
CA ARG A 914 -28.86 -10.65 15.62
C ARG A 914 -28.98 -9.47 14.66
N LEU A 915 -30.01 -8.62 14.82
CA LEU A 915 -30.15 -7.38 14.03
C LEU A 915 -28.98 -6.41 14.28
N GLY A 916 -28.43 -6.40 15.49
CA GLY A 916 -27.26 -5.61 15.85
C GLY A 916 -25.98 -5.98 15.08
N LEU A 917 -25.85 -7.22 14.60
CA LEU A 917 -24.65 -7.69 13.89
C LEU A 917 -24.35 -6.90 12.61
N GLN A 918 -25.38 -6.41 11.90
CA GLN A 918 -25.17 -5.59 10.71
C GLN A 918 -24.43 -4.29 11.04
N SER A 919 -24.77 -3.67 12.18
CA SER A 919 -24.06 -2.48 12.67
C SER A 919 -22.64 -2.84 13.15
N LEU A 920 -22.45 -4.00 13.79
CA LEU A 920 -21.11 -4.45 14.17
C LEU A 920 -20.20 -4.68 12.96
N LEU A 921 -20.72 -5.25 11.88
CA LEU A 921 -20.01 -5.41 10.61
C LEU A 921 -19.66 -4.07 9.98
N GLN A 922 -20.62 -3.16 9.90
CA GLN A 922 -20.43 -1.83 9.31
C GLN A 922 -19.32 -1.03 10.02
N HIS A 923 -19.15 -1.26 11.32
CA HIS A 923 -18.12 -0.64 12.14
C HIS A 923 -16.89 -1.52 12.39
N GLU A 924 -16.73 -2.61 11.61
CA GLU A 924 -15.58 -3.53 11.65
C GLU A 924 -15.30 -4.14 13.05
N LEU A 925 -16.29 -4.20 13.92
CA LEU A 925 -16.16 -4.85 15.25
C LEU A 925 -16.23 -6.37 15.16
N VAL A 926 -16.80 -6.87 14.07
CA VAL A 926 -16.81 -8.28 13.70
C VAL A 926 -16.48 -8.41 12.22
N THR A 927 -15.86 -9.52 11.83
CA THR A 927 -15.69 -9.96 10.45
C THR A 927 -16.69 -11.06 10.14
N ALA A 928 -17.21 -11.07 8.91
CA ALA A 928 -18.12 -12.12 8.45
C ALA A 928 -17.35 -13.23 7.74
N HIS A 929 -17.77 -14.48 7.96
CA HIS A 929 -17.37 -15.64 7.17
C HIS A 929 -18.56 -16.04 6.28
N PRO A 930 -18.67 -15.48 5.05
CA PRO A 930 -19.83 -15.69 4.20
C PRO A 930 -19.89 -17.11 3.66
N VAL A 931 -21.11 -17.59 3.39
CA VAL A 931 -21.30 -18.86 2.68
C VAL A 931 -21.06 -18.60 1.20
N MET A 932 -20.01 -19.23 0.68
CA MET A 932 -19.67 -19.21 -0.74
C MET A 932 -20.14 -20.48 -1.42
N ARG A 933 -20.30 -20.45 -2.74
CA ARG A 933 -20.62 -21.62 -3.56
C ARG A 933 -19.77 -21.70 -4.81
N SER A 934 -19.64 -22.89 -5.38
CA SER A 934 -19.14 -23.04 -6.75
C SER A 934 -20.13 -22.48 -7.76
N LYS A 935 -19.62 -22.21 -8.97
CA LYS A 935 -20.31 -21.48 -10.04
C LYS A 935 -21.63 -22.13 -10.46
N LEU A 936 -21.65 -23.45 -10.65
CA LEU A 936 -22.84 -24.20 -11.05
C LEU A 936 -23.43 -24.94 -9.84
N ASN A 937 -24.77 -25.02 -9.79
CA ASN A 937 -25.46 -25.79 -8.75
C ASN A 937 -25.26 -27.30 -8.87
N SER A 938 -24.85 -27.77 -10.06
CA SER A 938 -24.52 -29.18 -10.33
C SER A 938 -23.11 -29.57 -9.90
N ASP A 939 -22.29 -28.61 -9.49
CA ASP A 939 -20.94 -28.87 -8.99
C ASP A 939 -21.01 -29.45 -7.58
N VAL A 940 -20.01 -30.25 -7.21
CA VAL A 940 -19.93 -30.88 -5.90
C VAL A 940 -18.58 -30.55 -5.28
N VAL A 941 -18.59 -30.17 -4.00
CA VAL A 941 -17.42 -29.74 -3.25
C VAL A 941 -17.22 -30.66 -2.04
N ALA A 942 -15.99 -31.14 -1.87
CA ALA A 942 -15.58 -31.93 -0.72
C ALA A 942 -14.46 -31.24 0.07
N GLN A 943 -14.50 -31.39 1.39
CA GLN A 943 -13.57 -30.83 2.36
C GLN A 943 -13.07 -31.92 3.32
N PHE A 944 -11.76 -31.95 3.54
CA PHE A 944 -11.15 -32.70 4.65
C PHE A 944 -10.23 -31.76 5.41
N LYS A 945 -10.45 -31.69 6.73
CA LYS A 945 -9.68 -30.80 7.61
C LYS A 945 -9.28 -31.51 8.88
N GLY A 946 -8.09 -31.19 9.39
CA GLY A 946 -7.63 -31.69 10.67
C GLY A 946 -6.44 -30.90 11.22
N THR A 947 -6.21 -31.06 12.51
CA THR A 947 -5.09 -30.43 13.20
C THR A 947 -3.86 -31.34 13.17
N VAL A 948 -2.73 -30.78 12.74
CA VAL A 948 -1.46 -31.50 12.60
C VAL A 948 -0.36 -30.72 13.32
N LEU A 949 0.33 -31.38 14.24
CA LEU A 949 1.54 -30.86 14.85
C LEU A 949 2.73 -31.19 13.94
N VAL A 950 3.61 -30.23 13.70
CA VAL A 950 4.86 -30.44 12.98
C VAL A 950 5.98 -30.53 14.00
N ASN A 951 6.37 -31.75 14.37
CA ASN A 951 7.53 -31.96 15.24
C ASN A 951 8.82 -31.97 14.42
N ALA A 952 9.97 -31.89 15.10
CA ALA A 952 11.28 -31.96 14.44
C ALA A 952 11.50 -33.28 13.67
N ASP A 953 10.88 -34.38 14.10
CA ASP A 953 10.93 -35.70 13.45
C ASP A 953 9.78 -35.94 12.44
N GLY A 954 8.88 -34.96 12.30
CA GLY A 954 7.82 -34.96 11.29
C GLY A 954 6.40 -34.71 11.85
N PRO A 955 5.41 -34.74 10.95
CA PRO A 955 4.03 -34.43 11.27
C PRO A 955 3.41 -35.51 12.15
N THR A 956 2.65 -35.06 13.13
CA THR A 956 1.83 -35.90 13.99
C THR A 956 0.42 -35.35 14.05
N ARG A 957 -0.56 -36.18 13.69
CA ARG A 957 -1.98 -35.82 13.68
C ARG A 957 -2.54 -35.85 15.11
N THR A 958 -3.30 -34.83 15.48
CA THR A 958 -4.03 -34.78 16.77
C THR A 958 -5.51 -35.11 16.61
N THR A 959 -6.14 -34.68 15.52
CA THR A 959 -7.53 -35.03 15.20
C THR A 959 -7.57 -36.29 14.35
N ARG A 960 -8.31 -37.30 14.77
CA ARG A 960 -8.36 -38.64 14.18
C ARG A 960 -8.64 -38.62 12.67
N SER A 961 -7.92 -39.47 11.92
CA SER A 961 -8.32 -39.77 10.53
C SER A 961 -9.61 -40.56 10.50
N TRP A 962 -10.63 -40.02 9.83
CA TRP A 962 -11.85 -40.75 9.56
C TRP A 962 -11.71 -41.53 8.25
N PRO A 963 -12.14 -42.81 8.21
CA PRO A 963 -12.03 -43.61 7.00
C PRO A 963 -12.83 -42.93 5.88
N LEU A 964 -12.32 -43.07 4.65
CA LEU A 964 -13.03 -42.63 3.47
C LEU A 964 -14.46 -43.23 3.49
N PRO A 965 -15.52 -42.43 3.23
CA PRO A 965 -16.87 -42.96 3.10
C PRO A 965 -16.92 -44.04 2.01
N TYR A 966 -17.95 -44.90 2.03
CA TYR A 966 -18.05 -45.98 1.04
C TYR A 966 -18.37 -45.41 -0.35
N VAL A 967 -17.30 -45.07 -1.07
CA VAL A 967 -17.34 -44.44 -2.40
C VAL A 967 -16.45 -45.22 -3.36
N HIS A 968 -16.80 -45.19 -4.64
CA HIS A 968 -16.03 -45.79 -5.71
C HIS A 968 -15.90 -44.76 -6.84
N SER A 969 -14.72 -44.13 -6.90
CA SER A 969 -14.35 -43.30 -8.04
C SER A 969 -13.93 -44.18 -9.21
N GLN A 970 -14.28 -43.76 -10.42
CA GLN A 970 -13.80 -44.39 -11.66
C GLN A 970 -12.35 -44.00 -11.99
N TYR A 971 -11.80 -43.01 -11.28
CA TYR A 971 -10.44 -42.52 -11.44
C TYR A 971 -9.54 -43.04 -10.32
N CYS A 972 -8.26 -43.14 -10.61
CA CYS A 972 -7.23 -43.51 -9.64
C CYS A 972 -5.96 -42.71 -9.90
N ILE A 973 -5.10 -42.62 -8.89
CA ILE A 973 -3.78 -42.00 -9.03
C ILE A 973 -2.86 -43.02 -9.72
N PRO A 974 -2.37 -42.77 -10.95
CA PRO A 974 -1.57 -43.74 -11.67
C PRO A 974 -0.17 -43.89 -11.04
N GLN A 975 0.47 -45.04 -11.26
CA GLN A 975 1.86 -45.28 -10.85
C GLN A 975 2.78 -45.47 -12.07
N PRO A 976 3.99 -44.87 -12.08
CA PRO A 976 4.59 -44.05 -11.02
C PRO A 976 4.26 -42.55 -11.19
N THR A 977 3.84 -41.89 -10.11
CA THR A 977 3.64 -40.43 -10.02
C THR A 977 4.15 -39.90 -8.69
N THR A 978 4.40 -38.59 -8.59
CA THR A 978 4.83 -37.95 -7.34
C THR A 978 3.78 -38.14 -6.25
N ALA A 979 2.50 -37.93 -6.59
CA ALA A 979 1.39 -38.19 -5.69
C ALA A 979 1.37 -39.64 -5.17
N ALA A 980 1.55 -40.63 -6.05
CA ALA A 980 1.60 -42.04 -5.65
C ALA A 980 2.80 -42.36 -4.75
N ALA A 981 3.96 -41.77 -5.02
CA ALA A 981 5.16 -41.95 -4.21
C ALA A 981 4.96 -41.40 -2.79
N VAL A 982 4.41 -40.18 -2.66
CA VAL A 982 4.08 -39.57 -1.37
C VAL A 982 3.06 -40.44 -0.62
N LEU A 983 1.98 -40.86 -1.27
CA LEU A 983 0.93 -41.68 -0.64
C LEU A 983 1.40 -43.10 -0.27
N SER A 984 2.43 -43.61 -0.92
CA SER A 984 3.07 -44.90 -0.58
C SER A 984 3.94 -44.81 0.68
N THR A 985 4.28 -43.61 1.15
CA THR A 985 4.95 -43.45 2.44
C THR A 985 4.02 -43.81 3.60
N PRO A 986 4.55 -44.32 4.72
CA PRO A 986 3.74 -44.65 5.89
C PRO A 986 2.85 -43.48 6.31
N PRO A 987 1.60 -43.74 6.76
CA PRO A 987 0.74 -42.71 7.33
C PRO A 987 1.44 -41.94 8.44
N ILE A 988 1.10 -40.66 8.58
CA ILE A 988 1.66 -39.82 9.64
C ILE A 988 1.29 -40.36 11.02
N ARG A 989 2.16 -40.14 12.00
CA ARG A 989 1.93 -40.63 13.36
C ARG A 989 0.68 -39.98 13.95
N GLU A 990 -0.06 -40.71 14.77
CA GLU A 990 -1.13 -40.16 15.61
C GLU A 990 -0.60 -40.07 17.05
N ILE A 991 -0.83 -38.95 17.75
CA ILE A 991 -0.22 -38.68 19.06
C ILE A 991 -0.58 -39.72 20.12
N ARG A 992 -1.82 -40.24 20.07
CA ARG A 992 -2.36 -41.31 20.92
C ARG A 992 -3.81 -41.58 20.51
N GLN A 993 -4.36 -42.72 20.91
CA GLN A 993 -5.81 -42.92 20.85
C GLN A 993 -6.53 -41.93 21.79
N PRO A 994 -7.70 -41.39 21.40
CA PRO A 994 -8.43 -40.43 22.22
C PRO A 994 -8.72 -41.02 23.60
N LYS A 995 -8.55 -40.23 24.67
CA LYS A 995 -9.08 -40.67 25.97
C LYS A 995 -10.60 -40.69 25.86
N PRO A 996 -11.28 -41.80 26.21
CA PRO A 996 -12.74 -41.83 26.18
C PRO A 996 -13.27 -40.78 27.16
N LEU A 997 -13.99 -39.79 26.62
CA LEU A 997 -14.73 -38.82 27.40
C LEU A 997 -16.05 -39.46 27.88
N PRO A 998 -16.54 -39.16 29.10
CA PRO A 998 -17.82 -39.66 29.56
C PRO A 998 -18.95 -39.19 28.63
N ALA A 999 -20.00 -39.99 28.45
CA ALA A 999 -21.11 -39.61 27.59
C ALA A 999 -21.70 -38.24 28.01
N ALA A 1000 -21.86 -37.34 27.05
CA ALA A 1000 -22.50 -36.06 27.27
C ALA A 1000 -24.02 -36.21 27.14
N ASP A 1001 -24.75 -35.79 28.17
CA ASP A 1001 -26.22 -35.75 28.18
C ASP A 1001 -26.69 -34.51 27.40
N VAL A 1002 -26.79 -34.65 26.07
CA VAL A 1002 -27.25 -33.61 25.14
C VAL A 1002 -28.34 -34.21 24.26
N GLU A 1003 -29.54 -33.66 24.34
CA GLU A 1003 -30.70 -34.08 23.55
C GLU A 1003 -30.61 -33.57 22.11
N PHE A 1004 -30.73 -34.46 21.12
CA PHE A 1004 -30.74 -34.08 19.71
C PHE A 1004 -32.12 -33.55 19.29
N GLY A 1005 -32.16 -32.41 18.60
CA GLY A 1005 -33.40 -31.78 18.14
C GLY A 1005 -34.10 -30.91 19.19
N ALA A 1006 -33.56 -30.82 20.41
CA ALA A 1006 -34.00 -29.85 21.42
C ALA A 1006 -33.54 -28.43 21.01
N ARG A 1007 -34.36 -27.73 20.23
CA ARG A 1007 -34.07 -26.36 19.79
C ARG A 1007 -34.01 -25.43 21.01
N ARG A 1008 -33.00 -24.54 21.07
CA ARG A 1008 -32.95 -23.49 22.10
C ARG A 1008 -34.22 -22.65 21.96
N ILE A 1009 -35.08 -22.66 22.98
CA ILE A 1009 -36.29 -21.83 23.05
C ILE A 1009 -35.82 -20.37 22.92
N GLU A 1010 -36.25 -19.69 21.86
CA GLU A 1010 -36.06 -18.26 21.74
C GLU A 1010 -36.76 -17.62 22.93
N LYS A 1011 -36.03 -16.86 23.76
CA LYS A 1011 -36.70 -16.03 24.78
C LYS A 1011 -37.57 -15.07 24.00
N GLU A 1012 -38.90 -15.21 24.12
CA GLU A 1012 -39.85 -14.23 23.59
C GLU A 1012 -39.38 -12.84 24.03
N ASP A 1013 -39.28 -11.94 23.04
CA ASP A 1013 -38.94 -10.54 23.27
C ASP A 1013 -40.01 -9.94 24.20
N VAL A 1014 -39.68 -9.81 25.49
CA VAL A 1014 -40.51 -9.06 26.43
C VAL A 1014 -40.53 -7.61 25.94
N GLU A 1015 -41.71 -7.19 25.52
CA GLU A 1015 -42.19 -5.82 25.26
C GLU A 1015 -41.12 -4.73 25.43
N MET A 1016 -40.61 -4.25 24.30
CA MET A 1016 -40.02 -2.92 24.24
C MET A 1016 -41.03 -2.03 23.54
N ASP A 1017 -41.79 -1.30 24.36
CA ASP A 1017 -42.62 -0.18 23.96
C ASP A 1017 -41.89 0.73 22.96
N MET A 1018 -42.58 1.03 21.87
CA MET A 1018 -42.23 2.13 21.00
C MET A 1018 -42.64 3.45 21.68
N GLU A 1019 -41.69 4.08 22.37
CA GLU A 1019 -41.64 5.55 22.53
C GLU A 1019 -40.21 6.06 22.32
#